data_AF-I4H9V8-F1
#
_entry.id   AF-I4H9V8-F1
#
_cell.length_a   1.000
_cell.length_b   1.000
_cell.length_c   1.000
_cell.angle_alpha   90.00
_cell.angle_beta   90.00
_cell.angle_gamma   90.00
#
_symmetry.space_group_name_H-M   'P 1'
#
loop_
_entity.id
_entity.type
_entity.pdbx_description
1 polymer ?
#
loop_
_entity_poly.entity_id
_entity_poly.type
_entity_poly.pdbx_seq_one_letter_code
_entity_poly.pdbx_strand_id
1 'polypeptide(L)'
;MPDLNAIPGMTALRSQTKGDPRIKIAVLDGPIDLDRACFQGANITRLDPYWSEEFPIDPQHLQAFLDVEKSGKSDEEKEDLLKEAIPDENIRASLHLRFHANHIISTICGQPGSPVEGIAPNATVINIPIAYSNDDFINPLNLSRAISTAIEQGVNIIHCAACHPTQSGLAHEFIDKAIRQAQANNILVIAPGGNDKGECWCVPAVLENVLTVGAMKDTGEPFKFSNFGGKYASQGILAPGENILGAQPGTDDPIRKKGTSCAAPIVTGTAALLMSLQLEQGLSPDAEAVRAALINSAIPCDPKEVEEPERCLLGKINIAGAYELLTGEPLKEVEKQGKEETAEKEAGEQLPVTLVSPQSPVITAISNLNNLENGMIPSNVTENSTSVTISEKQQISNTIVPSNITPSQRSNLVYVLGTLGYDFGTEARRDTFKQLMPTITIDNLELPPNPYDARQMVDYLESNLSETKSLIWTVNLELTPIYAIKPVGAFAAEIYQVMQYMLAGQILPEADEDYVERVSIPGMLTEETVRLFSGQIVPVIKVNSPRGMYGWKVNTLIESAIETVRTEHEIADEARMRRSLTSFLNRIYYDLRNVGQIARDRALNFAATNAFQAVQTFSQAVAMGMELHSIEVEKSPFCRYGSECWDVKLKFFDPENGLRAKRVFRFTIDVSDRTPVTLGEVRSWAVSK
;
A
#
# COMPACT_ATOMS: atom_id res chain seq x y z
N MET A 1 14.71 -15.18 -20.83
CA MET A 1 13.47 -14.44 -20.82
C MET A 1 12.41 -15.51 -20.99
N PRO A 2 11.32 -15.55 -20.19
CA PRO A 2 10.03 -15.77 -20.84
C PRO A 2 10.07 -14.78 -21.99
N ASP A 3 10.00 -15.29 -23.23
CA ASP A 3 10.30 -14.54 -24.46
C ASP A 3 9.81 -13.08 -24.32
N LEU A 4 10.55 -12.06 -24.77
CA LEU A 4 10.06 -10.68 -24.63
C LEU A 4 8.64 -10.52 -25.20
N ASN A 5 8.27 -11.35 -26.17
CA ASN A 5 6.93 -11.45 -26.74
C ASN A 5 5.85 -12.07 -25.83
N ALA A 6 6.24 -12.76 -24.76
CA ALA A 6 5.36 -13.31 -23.72
C ALA A 6 5.00 -12.29 -22.64
N ILE A 7 5.69 -11.15 -22.56
CA ILE A 7 5.32 -10.03 -21.67
C ILE A 7 4.18 -9.24 -22.35
N PRO A 8 2.95 -9.19 -21.79
CA PRO A 8 1.81 -8.55 -22.45
C PRO A 8 2.10 -7.08 -22.80
N GLY A 9 1.82 -6.70 -24.06
CA GLY A 9 2.07 -5.36 -24.59
C GLY A 9 3.53 -5.07 -25.00
N MET A 10 4.52 -5.88 -24.62
CA MET A 10 5.94 -5.59 -24.88
C MET A 10 6.27 -5.56 -26.39
N THR A 11 5.79 -6.52 -27.18
CA THR A 11 6.00 -6.54 -28.64
C THR A 11 5.37 -5.32 -29.33
N ALA A 12 4.19 -4.89 -28.87
CA ALA A 12 3.48 -3.72 -29.40
C ALA A 12 4.17 -2.41 -29.00
N LEU A 13 4.69 -2.29 -27.78
CA LEU A 13 5.51 -1.15 -27.38
C LEU A 13 6.83 -1.11 -28.19
N ARG A 14 7.51 -2.27 -28.32
CA ARG A 14 8.73 -2.44 -29.14
C ARG A 14 8.48 -2.29 -30.66
N SER A 15 7.24 -2.14 -31.14
CA SER A 15 6.93 -1.80 -32.53
C SER A 15 6.70 -0.30 -32.74
N GLN A 16 6.40 0.45 -31.68
CA GLN A 16 6.37 1.92 -31.72
C GLN A 16 7.81 2.47 -31.66
N THR A 17 8.61 2.02 -30.70
CA THR A 17 10.01 2.44 -30.53
C THR A 17 10.91 1.32 -30.02
N LYS A 18 12.22 1.41 -30.31
CA LYS A 18 13.28 0.54 -29.75
C LYS A 18 14.15 1.27 -28.71
N GLY A 19 13.74 2.49 -28.34
CA GLY A 19 14.52 3.42 -27.54
C GLY A 19 15.08 4.56 -28.39
N ASP A 20 15.31 5.70 -27.75
CA ASP A 20 15.97 6.88 -28.31
C ASP A 20 17.31 7.10 -27.61
N PRO A 21 18.43 7.36 -28.32
CA PRO A 21 19.74 7.55 -27.71
C PRO A 21 19.82 8.80 -26.80
N ARG A 22 18.86 9.73 -26.87
CA ARG A 22 18.72 10.84 -25.93
C ARG A 22 18.23 10.38 -24.55
N ILE A 23 17.57 9.22 -24.45
CA ILE A 23 17.25 8.59 -23.17
C ILE A 23 18.50 7.90 -22.63
N LYS A 24 18.96 8.37 -21.47
CA LYS A 24 20.13 7.88 -20.76
C LYS A 24 19.72 7.10 -19.51
N ILE A 25 20.35 5.94 -19.30
CA ILE A 25 20.12 5.04 -18.17
C ILE A 25 21.45 4.84 -17.44
N ALA A 26 21.57 5.28 -16.20
CA ALA A 26 22.66 4.84 -15.34
C ALA A 26 22.33 3.47 -14.74
N VAL A 27 23.27 2.53 -14.76
CA VAL A 27 23.14 1.22 -14.11
C VAL A 27 24.21 1.12 -13.02
N LEU A 28 23.74 1.20 -11.76
CA LEU A 28 24.56 1.14 -10.55
C LEU A 28 24.64 -0.32 -10.09
N ASP A 29 25.76 -0.99 -10.40
CA ASP A 29 25.94 -2.44 -10.24
C ASP A 29 27.45 -2.78 -10.15
N GLY A 30 27.84 -4.02 -10.43
CA GLY A 30 29.23 -4.39 -10.74
C GLY A 30 29.75 -3.85 -12.09
N PRO A 31 31.03 -4.11 -12.40
CA PRO A 31 31.61 -3.74 -13.69
C PRO A 31 31.14 -4.64 -14.83
N ILE A 32 30.77 -4.02 -15.95
CA ILE A 32 30.39 -4.71 -17.19
C ILE A 32 31.59 -5.23 -17.99
N ASP A 33 31.39 -6.37 -18.65
CA ASP A 33 32.26 -6.90 -19.71
C ASP A 33 31.68 -6.52 -21.09
N LEU A 34 32.26 -5.49 -21.71
CA LEU A 34 31.76 -4.90 -22.97
C LEU A 34 32.07 -5.74 -24.21
N ASP A 35 32.91 -6.77 -24.11
CA ASP A 35 33.37 -7.55 -25.27
C ASP A 35 32.31 -8.55 -25.77
N ARG A 36 31.16 -8.70 -25.09
CA ARG A 36 30.08 -9.61 -25.51
C ARG A 36 29.38 -9.15 -26.79
N ALA A 37 29.01 -10.12 -27.62
CA ALA A 37 28.28 -9.93 -28.87
C ALA A 37 26.96 -9.15 -28.68
N CYS A 38 26.30 -9.27 -27.52
CA CYS A 38 25.07 -8.51 -27.24
C CYS A 38 25.30 -7.01 -26.99
N PHE A 39 26.52 -6.56 -26.72
CA PHE A 39 26.84 -5.13 -26.54
C PHE A 39 27.46 -4.50 -27.79
N GLN A 40 27.79 -5.29 -28.82
CA GLN A 40 28.37 -4.79 -30.06
C GLN A 40 27.39 -3.90 -30.81
N GLY A 41 27.65 -2.59 -30.83
CA GLY A 41 26.78 -1.57 -31.41
C GLY A 41 25.81 -0.91 -30.43
N ALA A 42 25.74 -1.36 -29.17
CA ALA A 42 25.00 -0.65 -28.13
C ALA A 42 25.69 0.68 -27.76
N ASN A 43 24.93 1.74 -27.50
CA ASN A 43 25.49 2.99 -27.01
C ASN A 43 25.75 2.91 -25.49
N ILE A 44 26.78 2.17 -25.11
CA ILE A 44 27.12 1.91 -23.73
C ILE A 44 28.51 2.42 -23.36
N THR A 45 28.62 2.99 -22.17
CA THR A 45 29.89 3.41 -21.56
C THR A 45 30.00 2.87 -20.14
N ARG A 46 31.24 2.56 -19.72
CA ARG A 46 31.59 2.27 -18.33
C ARG A 46 32.27 3.51 -17.75
N LEU A 47 31.81 3.97 -16.60
CA LEU A 47 32.34 5.14 -15.89
C LEU A 47 32.84 4.68 -14.51
N ASP A 48 34.15 4.50 -14.40
CA ASP A 48 34.75 3.96 -13.19
C ASP A 48 34.72 4.96 -12.03
N PRO A 49 34.35 4.52 -10.81
CA PRO A 49 34.31 5.38 -9.63
C PRO A 49 35.73 5.82 -9.24
N TYR A 50 35.93 7.11 -9.00
CA TYR A 50 37.21 7.64 -8.49
C TYR A 50 37.54 7.19 -7.05
N TRP A 51 36.61 6.50 -6.38
CA TRP A 51 36.69 6.13 -4.96
C TRP A 51 36.87 4.63 -4.70
N SER A 52 36.99 3.80 -5.74
CA SER A 52 37.23 2.36 -5.63
C SER A 52 38.07 1.89 -6.83
N GLU A 53 39.04 1.01 -6.60
CA GLU A 53 39.96 0.53 -7.65
C GLU A 53 39.63 -0.90 -8.08
N GLU A 54 39.60 -1.15 -9.39
CA GLU A 54 39.43 -2.49 -9.93
C GLU A 54 40.74 -3.29 -9.81
N PHE A 55 40.65 -4.52 -9.31
CA PHE A 55 41.77 -5.47 -9.29
C PHE A 55 41.63 -6.51 -10.43
N PRO A 56 42.75 -7.03 -10.97
CA PRO A 56 42.73 -8.02 -12.03
C PRO A 56 42.17 -9.35 -11.55
N ILE A 57 41.38 -10.01 -12.40
CA ILE A 57 40.89 -11.37 -12.19
C ILE A 57 41.62 -12.31 -13.15
N ASP A 58 42.20 -13.39 -12.61
CA ASP A 58 42.80 -14.46 -13.44
C ASP A 58 41.71 -15.12 -14.30
N PRO A 59 41.90 -15.28 -15.63
CA PRO A 59 40.99 -16.00 -16.50
C PRO A 59 40.62 -17.42 -16.00
N GLN A 60 41.47 -18.07 -15.22
CA GLN A 60 41.18 -19.37 -14.61
C GLN A 60 40.05 -19.28 -13.57
N HIS A 61 40.00 -18.22 -12.76
CA HIS A 61 38.91 -18.02 -11.80
C HIS A 61 37.59 -17.71 -12.52
N LEU A 62 37.64 -16.94 -13.62
CA LEU A 62 36.47 -16.69 -14.46
C LEU A 62 35.95 -17.98 -15.10
N GLN A 63 36.84 -18.84 -15.62
CA GLN A 63 36.47 -20.13 -16.18
C GLN A 63 35.88 -21.07 -15.11
N ALA A 64 36.50 -21.15 -13.93
CA ALA A 64 35.97 -21.95 -12.82
C ALA A 64 34.55 -21.51 -12.41
N PHE A 65 34.29 -20.19 -12.38
CA PHE A 65 32.97 -19.66 -12.11
C PHE A 65 31.95 -20.03 -13.20
N LEU A 66 32.33 -19.95 -14.48
CA LEU A 66 31.50 -20.40 -15.60
C LEU A 66 31.17 -21.90 -15.53
N ASP A 67 32.14 -22.73 -15.17
CA ASP A 67 31.97 -24.18 -15.05
C ASP A 67 31.03 -24.54 -13.89
N VAL A 68 31.15 -23.86 -12.74
CA VAL A 68 30.22 -24.02 -11.61
C VAL A 68 28.82 -23.51 -11.98
N GLU A 69 28.68 -22.39 -12.67
CA GLU A 69 27.38 -21.88 -13.11
C GLU A 69 26.67 -22.84 -14.08
N LYS A 70 27.42 -23.44 -15.00
CA LYS A 70 26.94 -24.45 -15.97
C LYS A 70 26.69 -25.84 -15.36
N SER A 71 27.10 -26.10 -14.12
CA SER A 71 27.02 -27.43 -13.47
C SER A 71 25.59 -27.96 -13.21
N GLY A 72 24.58 -27.09 -13.26
CA GLY A 72 23.18 -27.47 -12.96
C GLY A 72 22.88 -27.75 -11.49
N LYS A 73 23.85 -27.56 -10.58
CA LYS A 73 23.67 -27.71 -9.13
C LYS A 73 22.82 -26.60 -8.51
N SER A 74 22.35 -26.83 -7.27
CA SER A 74 21.65 -25.82 -6.48
C SER A 74 22.53 -24.63 -6.09
N ASP A 75 21.91 -23.51 -5.73
CA ASP A 75 22.63 -22.27 -5.42
C ASP A 75 23.57 -22.44 -4.19
N GLU A 76 23.20 -23.27 -3.22
CA GLU A 76 24.03 -23.61 -2.04
C GLU A 76 25.25 -24.47 -2.41
N GLU A 77 25.06 -25.52 -3.20
CA GLU A 77 26.16 -26.37 -3.69
C GLU A 77 27.11 -25.62 -4.63
N LYS A 78 26.59 -24.66 -5.41
CA LYS A 78 27.40 -23.79 -6.28
C LYS A 78 28.29 -22.89 -5.44
N GLU A 79 27.75 -22.26 -4.41
CA GLU A 79 28.51 -21.40 -3.51
C GLU A 79 29.66 -22.19 -2.84
N ASP A 80 29.42 -23.42 -2.38
CA ASP A 80 30.48 -24.29 -1.82
C ASP A 80 31.55 -24.69 -2.86
N LEU A 81 31.17 -25.05 -4.09
CA LEU A 81 32.14 -25.28 -5.17
C LEU A 81 32.97 -24.02 -5.49
N LEU A 82 32.35 -22.84 -5.46
CA LEU A 82 33.07 -21.58 -5.67
C LEU A 82 34.08 -21.32 -4.55
N LYS A 83 33.75 -21.60 -3.27
CA LYS A 83 34.72 -21.47 -2.16
C LYS A 83 35.95 -22.37 -2.34
N GLU A 84 35.75 -23.58 -2.85
CA GLU A 84 36.83 -24.53 -3.12
C GLU A 84 37.69 -24.11 -4.32
N ALA A 85 37.05 -23.73 -5.44
CA ALA A 85 37.74 -23.38 -6.68
C ALA A 85 38.38 -21.98 -6.66
N ILE A 86 37.85 -21.05 -5.86
CA ILE A 86 38.28 -19.65 -5.77
C ILE A 86 38.32 -19.24 -4.29
N PRO A 87 39.39 -19.60 -3.54
CA PRO A 87 39.44 -19.36 -2.09
C PRO A 87 39.40 -17.88 -1.67
N ASP A 88 39.76 -16.96 -2.57
CA ASP A 88 39.72 -15.51 -2.31
C ASP A 88 38.29 -14.96 -2.42
N GLU A 89 37.75 -14.47 -1.29
CA GLU A 89 36.41 -13.91 -1.21
C GLU A 89 36.21 -12.65 -2.07
N ASN A 90 37.23 -11.80 -2.20
CA ASN A 90 37.13 -10.59 -3.02
C ASN A 90 37.02 -10.96 -4.51
N ILE A 91 37.80 -11.94 -4.98
CA ILE A 91 37.71 -12.44 -6.35
C ILE A 91 36.33 -13.05 -6.62
N ARG A 92 35.80 -13.87 -5.69
CA ARG A 92 34.44 -14.42 -5.81
C ARG A 92 33.38 -13.31 -5.87
N ALA A 93 33.41 -12.37 -4.94
CA ALA A 93 32.48 -11.25 -4.91
C ALA A 93 32.54 -10.42 -6.21
N SER A 94 33.74 -10.11 -6.71
CA SER A 94 33.93 -9.41 -7.99
C SER A 94 33.33 -10.17 -9.17
N LEU A 95 33.45 -11.49 -9.19
CA LEU A 95 32.82 -12.33 -10.21
C LEU A 95 31.29 -12.31 -10.08
N HIS A 96 30.71 -12.49 -8.89
CA HIS A 96 29.26 -12.34 -8.69
C HIS A 96 28.74 -11.00 -9.22
N LEU A 97 29.45 -9.90 -8.92
CA LEU A 97 29.12 -8.55 -9.39
C LEU A 97 29.18 -8.42 -10.92
N ARG A 98 30.20 -8.98 -11.60
CA ARG A 98 30.30 -8.99 -13.07
C ARG A 98 29.20 -9.81 -13.75
N PHE A 99 28.90 -10.99 -13.20
CA PHE A 99 27.80 -11.83 -13.69
C PHE A 99 26.44 -11.16 -13.50
N HIS A 100 26.25 -10.41 -12.41
CA HIS A 100 25.04 -9.65 -12.13
C HIS A 100 24.87 -8.48 -13.11
N ALA A 101 25.89 -7.61 -13.22
CA ALA A 101 25.87 -6.45 -14.10
C ALA A 101 25.67 -6.83 -15.58
N ASN A 102 26.39 -7.85 -16.09
CA ASN A 102 26.22 -8.30 -17.47
C ASN A 102 24.80 -8.79 -17.76
N HIS A 103 24.18 -9.51 -16.82
CA HIS A 103 22.83 -10.05 -16.96
C HIS A 103 21.78 -8.93 -16.96
N ILE A 104 21.89 -7.97 -16.03
CA ILE A 104 21.01 -6.81 -15.92
C ILE A 104 21.12 -5.89 -17.15
N ILE A 105 22.35 -5.54 -17.54
CA ILE A 105 22.56 -4.56 -18.60
C ILE A 105 22.18 -5.13 -19.97
N SER A 106 22.47 -6.42 -20.24
CA SER A 106 22.01 -7.08 -21.47
C SER A 106 20.48 -7.20 -21.55
N THR A 107 19.80 -7.39 -20.42
CA THR A 107 18.32 -7.33 -20.33
C THR A 107 17.77 -5.95 -20.72
N ILE A 108 18.51 -4.87 -20.44
CA ILE A 108 18.14 -3.49 -20.81
C ILE A 108 18.46 -3.21 -22.28
N CYS A 109 19.73 -3.34 -22.71
CA CYS A 109 20.24 -2.80 -23.98
C CYS A 109 20.94 -3.80 -24.92
N GLY A 110 20.79 -5.11 -24.70
CA GLY A 110 21.32 -6.13 -25.60
C GLY A 110 20.80 -5.95 -27.04
N GLN A 111 21.69 -6.02 -28.04
CA GLN A 111 21.34 -5.62 -29.40
C GLN A 111 20.45 -6.65 -30.13
N PRO A 112 19.55 -6.20 -31.03
CA PRO A 112 18.70 -7.09 -31.83
C PRO A 112 19.52 -8.07 -32.67
N GLY A 113 19.05 -9.32 -32.78
CA GLY A 113 19.76 -10.39 -33.50
C GLY A 113 21.06 -10.89 -32.85
N SER A 114 21.39 -10.43 -31.64
CA SER A 114 22.48 -10.98 -30.82
C SER A 114 22.00 -12.13 -29.92
N PRO A 115 22.89 -12.82 -29.16
CA PRO A 115 22.48 -13.88 -28.22
C PRO A 115 21.50 -13.43 -27.12
N VAL A 116 21.43 -12.12 -26.84
CA VAL A 116 20.49 -11.53 -25.87
C VAL A 116 19.92 -10.22 -26.43
N GLU A 117 18.65 -10.23 -26.78
CA GLU A 117 17.93 -8.98 -27.06
C GLU A 117 17.47 -8.31 -25.77
N GLY A 118 17.87 -7.06 -25.59
CA GLY A 118 17.34 -6.16 -24.57
C GLY A 118 16.03 -5.51 -24.99
N ILE A 119 15.39 -4.87 -24.01
CA ILE A 119 14.10 -4.20 -24.19
C ILE A 119 14.27 -2.87 -24.93
N ALA A 120 15.26 -2.06 -24.54
CA ALA A 120 15.56 -0.74 -25.07
C ALA A 120 16.99 -0.67 -25.66
N PRO A 121 17.30 -1.43 -26.72
CA PRO A 121 18.64 -1.52 -27.31
C PRO A 121 19.20 -0.19 -27.82
N ASN A 122 18.35 0.77 -28.17
CA ASN A 122 18.77 2.07 -28.72
C ASN A 122 18.95 3.16 -27.64
N ALA A 123 18.61 2.87 -26.37
CA ALA A 123 18.86 3.81 -25.28
C ALA A 123 20.35 3.88 -24.94
N THR A 124 20.80 5.03 -24.41
CA THR A 124 22.19 5.19 -23.95
C THR A 124 22.34 4.62 -22.54
N VAL A 125 23.31 3.75 -22.32
CA VAL A 125 23.58 3.14 -21.01
C VAL A 125 24.93 3.60 -20.45
N ILE A 126 24.96 3.90 -19.15
CA ILE A 126 26.16 4.24 -18.39
C ILE A 126 26.27 3.26 -17.22
N ASN A 127 27.15 2.27 -17.31
CA ASN A 127 27.49 1.43 -16.17
C ASN A 127 28.39 2.22 -15.21
N ILE A 128 27.95 2.35 -13.97
CA ILE A 128 28.73 2.97 -12.89
C ILE A 128 28.98 1.87 -11.85
N PRO A 129 30.16 1.24 -11.83
CA PRO A 129 30.50 0.24 -10.83
C PRO A 129 30.40 0.86 -9.43
N ILE A 130 29.62 0.25 -8.53
CA ILE A 130 29.52 0.71 -7.13
C ILE A 130 30.44 -0.04 -6.18
N ALA A 131 30.96 -1.20 -6.61
CA ALA A 131 31.96 -1.98 -5.91
C ALA A 131 32.73 -2.92 -6.85
N TYR A 132 33.93 -3.31 -6.41
CA TYR A 132 34.73 -4.38 -7.02
C TYR A 132 34.88 -5.61 -6.10
N SER A 133 34.47 -5.51 -4.84
CA SER A 133 34.57 -6.54 -3.78
C SER A 133 33.32 -6.53 -2.88
N ASN A 134 33.27 -7.44 -1.89
CA ASN A 134 32.10 -7.66 -1.03
C ASN A 134 31.79 -6.44 -0.13
N ASP A 135 32.82 -5.87 0.51
CA ASP A 135 32.68 -4.81 1.54
C ASP A 135 32.08 -3.50 1.01
N ASP A 136 32.13 -3.25 -0.29
CA ASP A 136 31.76 -1.97 -0.90
C ASP A 136 30.35 -1.93 -1.51
N PHE A 137 29.73 -3.08 -1.88
CA PHE A 137 28.53 -3.08 -2.75
C PHE A 137 27.28 -2.48 -2.08
N ILE A 138 27.16 -2.68 -0.76
CA ILE A 138 26.10 -2.08 0.06
C ILE A 138 26.55 -0.80 0.77
N ASN A 139 27.77 -0.31 0.54
CA ASN A 139 28.31 0.85 1.26
C ASN A 139 27.48 2.13 0.96
N PRO A 140 26.80 2.72 1.97
CA PRO A 140 25.90 3.85 1.75
C PRO A 140 26.56 5.09 1.14
N LEU A 141 27.86 5.28 1.36
CA LEU A 141 28.63 6.39 0.79
C LEU A 141 28.95 6.16 -0.68
N ASN A 142 29.33 4.94 -1.07
CA ASN A 142 29.62 4.59 -2.46
C ASN A 142 28.35 4.66 -3.31
N LEU A 143 27.23 4.13 -2.81
CA LEU A 143 25.93 4.23 -3.49
C LEU A 143 25.47 5.69 -3.64
N SER A 144 25.61 6.52 -2.58
CA SER A 144 25.28 7.95 -2.65
C SER A 144 26.14 8.69 -3.68
N ARG A 145 27.45 8.42 -3.73
CA ARG A 145 28.36 8.96 -4.75
C ARG A 145 27.94 8.54 -6.16
N ALA A 146 27.63 7.26 -6.36
CA ALA A 146 27.21 6.73 -7.67
C ALA A 146 25.90 7.36 -8.17
N ILE A 147 24.93 7.59 -7.29
CA ILE A 147 23.70 8.33 -7.61
C ILE A 147 24.03 9.78 -8.01
N SER A 148 24.89 10.47 -7.25
CA SER A 148 25.34 11.84 -7.61
C SER A 148 26.05 11.88 -8.96
N THR A 149 26.96 10.94 -9.23
CA THR A 149 27.62 10.81 -10.54
C THR A 149 26.61 10.56 -11.67
N ALA A 150 25.59 9.73 -11.45
CA ALA A 150 24.53 9.53 -12.43
C ALA A 150 23.73 10.82 -12.71
N ILE A 151 23.40 11.61 -11.68
CA ILE A 151 22.75 12.92 -11.81
C ILE A 151 23.64 13.87 -12.63
N GLU A 152 24.94 13.92 -12.36
CA GLU A 152 25.91 14.75 -13.10
C GLU A 152 26.05 14.35 -14.58
N GLN A 153 25.87 13.06 -14.93
CA GLN A 153 25.81 12.61 -16.33
C GLN A 153 24.50 13.01 -17.05
N GLY A 154 23.54 13.58 -16.34
CA GLY A 154 22.24 14.01 -16.86
C GLY A 154 21.41 12.83 -17.39
N VAL A 155 21.34 11.74 -16.61
CA VAL A 155 20.54 10.57 -16.97
C VAL A 155 19.04 10.79 -16.74
N ASN A 156 18.18 10.04 -17.43
CA ASN A 156 16.73 10.07 -17.24
C ASN A 156 16.27 8.97 -16.27
N ILE A 157 17.01 7.87 -16.21
CA ILE A 157 16.72 6.71 -15.35
C ILE A 157 17.98 6.29 -14.60
N ILE A 158 17.84 5.98 -13.32
CA ILE A 158 18.85 5.30 -12.50
C ILE A 158 18.30 3.92 -12.14
N HIS A 159 18.88 2.88 -12.74
CA HIS A 159 18.72 1.51 -12.28
C HIS A 159 19.71 1.24 -11.14
N CYS A 160 19.21 1.15 -9.91
CA CYS A 160 20.01 0.76 -8.77
C CYS A 160 19.85 -0.74 -8.53
N ALA A 161 20.84 -1.54 -8.91
CA ALA A 161 20.80 -2.99 -8.75
C ALA A 161 21.04 -3.44 -7.29
N ALA A 162 21.54 -2.54 -6.44
CA ALA A 162 21.85 -2.81 -5.03
C ALA A 162 20.60 -2.94 -4.15
N CYS A 163 20.72 -3.82 -3.14
CA CYS A 163 19.85 -3.89 -1.98
C CYS A 163 20.72 -3.81 -0.71
N HIS A 164 20.55 -2.77 0.10
CA HIS A 164 20.98 -2.79 1.50
C HIS A 164 19.78 -3.15 2.39
N PRO A 165 19.77 -4.31 3.07
CA PRO A 165 18.67 -4.71 3.94
C PRO A 165 18.35 -3.71 5.06
N THR A 166 17.08 -3.54 5.38
CA THR A 166 16.57 -2.72 6.50
C THR A 166 15.23 -3.26 7.01
N GLN A 167 15.02 -3.21 8.33
CA GLN A 167 13.73 -3.56 8.96
C GLN A 167 12.91 -2.34 9.39
N SER A 168 13.46 -1.13 9.26
CA SER A 168 12.78 0.13 9.61
C SER A 168 12.22 0.89 8.40
N GLY A 169 12.63 0.51 7.19
CA GLY A 169 12.35 1.27 5.97
C GLY A 169 13.11 2.61 5.89
N LEU A 170 14.05 2.85 6.82
CA LEU A 170 14.93 4.02 6.82
C LEU A 170 16.25 3.70 6.11
N ALA A 171 16.82 4.72 5.46
CA ALA A 171 18.16 4.70 4.89
C ALA A 171 19.09 5.69 5.59
N HIS A 172 20.38 5.58 5.30
CA HIS A 172 21.36 6.61 5.66
C HIS A 172 21.04 7.92 4.92
N GLU A 173 21.21 9.06 5.60
CA GLU A 173 20.82 10.39 5.11
C GLU A 173 21.43 10.76 3.73
N PHE A 174 22.63 10.25 3.42
CA PHE A 174 23.31 10.47 2.14
C PHE A 174 22.58 9.81 0.96
N ILE A 175 21.96 8.64 1.17
CA ILE A 175 21.16 7.97 0.14
C ILE A 175 19.82 8.71 -0.03
N ASP A 176 19.11 9.01 1.07
CA ASP A 176 17.83 9.73 1.01
C ASP A 176 17.96 11.10 0.30
N LYS A 177 19.02 11.86 0.60
CA LYS A 177 19.33 13.11 -0.13
C LYS A 177 19.61 12.89 -1.61
N ALA A 178 20.40 11.87 -1.97
CA ALA A 178 20.73 11.59 -3.36
C ALA A 178 19.49 11.16 -4.17
N ILE A 179 18.59 10.36 -3.59
CA ILE A 179 17.30 9.99 -4.18
C ILE A 179 16.38 11.21 -4.36
N ARG A 180 16.27 12.09 -3.35
CA ARG A 180 15.52 13.35 -3.47
C ARG A 180 16.11 14.26 -4.55
N GLN A 181 17.44 14.29 -4.69
CA GLN A 181 18.10 15.06 -5.74
C GLN A 181 17.82 14.48 -7.14
N ALA A 182 17.81 13.15 -7.29
CA ALA A 182 17.41 12.50 -8.54
C ALA A 182 15.97 12.88 -8.92
N GLN A 183 15.02 12.76 -7.99
CA GLN A 183 13.63 13.20 -8.21
C GLN A 183 13.55 14.68 -8.60
N ALA A 184 14.25 15.58 -7.88
CA ALA A 184 14.25 17.01 -8.15
C ALA A 184 14.84 17.38 -9.53
N ASN A 185 15.64 16.49 -10.12
CA ASN A 185 16.17 16.62 -11.49
C ASN A 185 15.33 15.84 -12.53
N ASN A 186 14.12 15.38 -12.17
CA ASN A 186 13.23 14.60 -13.04
C ASN A 186 13.89 13.29 -13.54
N ILE A 187 14.54 12.58 -12.62
CA ILE A 187 15.22 11.30 -12.89
C ILE A 187 14.48 10.17 -12.16
N LEU A 188 14.07 9.15 -12.91
CA LEU A 188 13.37 7.98 -12.38
C LEU A 188 14.36 7.01 -11.74
N VAL A 189 14.24 6.74 -10.45
CA VAL A 189 15.03 5.67 -9.79
C VAL A 189 14.21 4.39 -9.71
N ILE A 190 14.81 3.28 -10.15
CA ILE A 190 14.20 1.94 -10.16
C ILE A 190 15.13 0.98 -9.41
N ALA A 191 14.60 0.18 -8.49
CA ALA A 191 15.40 -0.74 -7.69
C ALA A 191 14.65 -2.05 -7.34
N PRO A 192 15.36 -3.18 -7.21
CA PRO A 192 14.75 -4.46 -6.87
C PRO A 192 14.28 -4.50 -5.40
N GLY A 193 13.16 -5.18 -5.15
CA GLY A 193 12.58 -5.29 -3.80
C GLY A 193 13.40 -6.14 -2.80
N GLY A 194 14.24 -7.06 -3.29
CA GLY A 194 15.02 -8.01 -2.49
C GLY A 194 14.41 -9.41 -2.46
N ASN A 195 15.21 -10.38 -2.02
CA ASN A 195 14.94 -11.83 -2.17
C ASN A 195 14.83 -12.56 -0.82
N ASP A 196 14.52 -11.83 0.26
CA ASP A 196 14.60 -12.25 1.66
C ASP A 196 13.22 -12.68 2.22
N LYS A 197 12.33 -13.16 1.34
CA LYS A 197 10.99 -13.72 1.66
C LYS A 197 9.98 -12.75 2.31
N GLY A 198 10.35 -11.47 2.47
CA GLY A 198 9.61 -10.46 3.22
C GLY A 198 10.12 -10.23 4.65
N GLU A 199 11.29 -10.78 5.02
CA GLU A 199 11.89 -10.57 6.35
C GLU A 199 12.54 -9.17 6.50
N CYS A 200 12.80 -8.48 5.39
CA CYS A 200 13.33 -7.12 5.35
C CYS A 200 12.86 -6.36 4.08
N TRP A 201 13.20 -5.07 4.03
CA TRP A 201 13.15 -4.24 2.82
C TRP A 201 14.57 -3.85 2.38
N CYS A 202 14.71 -3.36 1.16
CA CYS A 202 15.96 -2.92 0.56
C CYS A 202 16.01 -1.39 0.45
N VAL A 203 17.11 -0.79 0.88
CA VAL A 203 17.49 0.56 0.46
C VAL A 203 18.27 0.43 -0.87
N PRO A 204 17.99 1.26 -1.90
CA PRO A 204 17.06 2.40 -1.90
C PRO A 204 15.61 2.05 -2.27
N ALA A 205 15.29 0.80 -2.62
CA ALA A 205 13.97 0.41 -3.13
C ALA A 205 12.77 0.77 -2.23
N VAL A 206 12.97 0.88 -0.90
CA VAL A 206 11.95 1.25 0.10
C VAL A 206 11.80 2.77 0.28
N LEU A 207 12.70 3.57 -0.29
CA LEU A 207 12.65 5.02 -0.19
C LEU A 207 11.59 5.60 -1.12
N GLU A 208 11.04 6.74 -0.73
CA GLU A 208 10.01 7.43 -1.51
C GLU A 208 10.55 7.83 -2.89
N ASN A 209 9.67 7.79 -3.88
CA ASN A 209 9.94 8.14 -5.29
C ASN A 209 10.87 7.15 -6.02
N VAL A 210 11.31 6.08 -5.36
CA VAL A 210 11.90 4.91 -6.02
C VAL A 210 10.78 3.96 -6.46
N LEU A 211 10.82 3.51 -7.71
CA LEU A 211 9.95 2.46 -8.22
C LEU A 211 10.50 1.10 -7.79
N THR A 212 9.88 0.49 -6.78
CA THR A 212 10.25 -0.86 -6.31
C THR A 212 9.84 -1.90 -7.35
N VAL A 213 10.68 -2.88 -7.63
CA VAL A 213 10.33 -4.00 -8.52
C VAL A 213 10.43 -5.34 -7.79
N GLY A 214 9.28 -5.99 -7.61
CA GLY A 214 9.18 -7.38 -7.15
C GLY A 214 9.22 -8.37 -8.32
N ALA A 215 9.43 -9.65 -8.00
CA ALA A 215 9.56 -10.73 -8.99
C ALA A 215 8.32 -11.62 -9.04
N MET A 216 7.80 -11.87 -10.23
CA MET A 216 6.79 -12.90 -10.50
C MET A 216 7.34 -14.05 -11.34
N LYS A 217 6.72 -15.22 -11.16
CA LYS A 217 6.92 -16.43 -11.97
C LYS A 217 6.40 -16.25 -13.39
N ASP A 218 6.74 -17.18 -14.27
CA ASP A 218 6.16 -17.26 -15.62
C ASP A 218 4.64 -17.55 -15.58
N THR A 219 4.12 -18.09 -14.48
CA THR A 219 2.67 -18.23 -14.18
C THR A 219 1.99 -16.90 -13.80
N GLY A 220 2.75 -15.83 -13.59
CA GLY A 220 2.26 -14.55 -13.08
C GLY A 220 1.96 -14.52 -11.58
N GLU A 221 2.31 -15.57 -10.83
CA GLU A 221 2.28 -15.56 -9.35
C GLU A 221 3.52 -14.85 -8.77
N PRO A 222 3.44 -14.16 -7.62
CA PRO A 222 4.62 -13.64 -6.94
C PRO A 222 5.56 -14.77 -6.49
N PHE A 223 6.87 -14.52 -6.50
CA PHE A 223 7.82 -15.41 -5.85
C PHE A 223 7.75 -15.32 -4.33
N LYS A 224 7.75 -16.45 -3.62
CA LYS A 224 7.80 -16.48 -2.15
C LYS A 224 9.09 -15.88 -1.57
N PHE A 225 10.16 -15.75 -2.36
CA PHE A 225 11.37 -15.01 -1.95
C PHE A 225 11.24 -13.49 -2.13
N SER A 226 10.33 -12.99 -2.97
CA SER A 226 10.23 -11.55 -3.26
C SER A 226 9.75 -10.80 -2.01
N ASN A 227 10.53 -9.82 -1.56
CA ASN A 227 10.14 -8.98 -0.42
C ASN A 227 8.91 -8.12 -0.76
N PHE A 228 8.08 -7.83 0.25
CA PHE A 228 6.77 -7.19 0.10
C PHE A 228 6.38 -6.37 1.35
N GLY A 229 5.19 -5.76 1.32
CA GLY A 229 4.67 -4.96 2.43
C GLY A 229 5.37 -3.61 2.64
N GLY A 230 5.02 -2.92 3.73
CA GLY A 230 5.53 -1.57 4.01
C GLY A 230 5.29 -0.60 2.86
N LYS A 231 6.28 0.24 2.53
CA LYS A 231 6.18 1.19 1.41
C LYS A 231 6.04 0.51 0.05
N TYR A 232 6.51 -0.74 -0.12
CA TYR A 232 6.41 -1.44 -1.42
C TYR A 232 4.96 -1.60 -1.89
N ALA A 233 4.00 -1.80 -0.96
CA ALA A 233 2.58 -1.88 -1.27
C ALA A 233 1.99 -0.58 -1.86
N SER A 234 2.74 0.52 -1.83
CA SER A 234 2.32 1.85 -2.30
C SER A 234 3.14 2.41 -3.47
N GLN A 235 4.28 1.80 -3.80
CA GLN A 235 5.21 2.29 -4.83
C GLN A 235 5.89 1.19 -5.66
N GLY A 236 5.52 -0.07 -5.45
CA GLY A 236 6.12 -1.22 -6.10
C GLY A 236 5.19 -1.99 -7.03
N ILE A 237 5.76 -2.57 -8.08
CA ILE A 237 5.07 -3.42 -9.05
C ILE A 237 5.81 -4.76 -9.22
N LEU A 238 5.11 -5.81 -9.65
CA LEU A 238 5.71 -7.06 -10.08
C LEU A 238 6.09 -7.00 -11.57
N ALA A 239 7.28 -7.49 -11.90
CA ALA A 239 7.68 -7.81 -13.27
C ALA A 239 8.18 -9.26 -13.36
N PRO A 240 8.24 -9.87 -14.56
CA PRO A 240 8.74 -11.24 -14.74
C PRO A 240 10.15 -11.37 -14.15
N GLY A 241 10.34 -12.33 -13.24
CA GLY A 241 11.60 -12.55 -12.54
C GLY A 241 12.02 -14.01 -12.53
N GLU A 242 11.40 -14.85 -13.36
CA GLU A 242 11.75 -16.25 -13.60
C GLU A 242 12.39 -16.39 -14.98
N ASN A 243 13.32 -17.33 -15.16
CA ASN A 243 13.87 -17.69 -16.47
C ASN A 243 14.43 -16.52 -17.32
N ILE A 244 14.83 -15.39 -16.73
CA ILE A 244 15.29 -14.18 -17.44
C ILE A 244 16.66 -14.44 -18.07
N LEU A 245 16.83 -14.09 -19.36
CA LEU A 245 17.99 -14.45 -20.18
C LEU A 245 18.85 -13.20 -20.25
N GLY A 246 20.12 -13.36 -19.89
CA GLY A 246 21.10 -12.30 -19.95
C GLY A 246 22.47 -12.85 -20.29
N ALA A 247 23.38 -11.96 -20.64
CA ALA A 247 24.77 -12.25 -20.91
C ALA A 247 25.54 -12.52 -19.61
N GLN A 248 26.74 -13.08 -19.76
CA GLN A 248 27.68 -13.37 -18.68
C GLN A 248 29.11 -13.04 -19.13
N PRO A 249 30.06 -12.79 -18.21
CA PRO A 249 31.45 -12.53 -18.59
C PRO A 249 32.11 -13.80 -19.17
N GLY A 250 33.20 -13.62 -19.91
CA GLY A 250 33.95 -14.68 -20.60
C GLY A 250 33.28 -15.40 -21.79
N THR A 251 31.96 -15.34 -21.99
CA THR A 251 31.29 -16.10 -23.07
C THR A 251 30.03 -15.44 -23.61
N ASP A 252 29.77 -15.62 -24.92
CA ASP A 252 28.52 -15.23 -25.59
C ASP A 252 27.36 -16.24 -25.35
N ASP A 253 27.62 -17.37 -24.70
CA ASP A 253 26.56 -18.27 -24.23
C ASP A 253 25.68 -17.54 -23.20
N PRO A 254 24.38 -17.31 -23.46
CA PRO A 254 23.53 -16.59 -22.53
C PRO A 254 23.02 -17.51 -21.41
N ILE A 255 22.77 -16.96 -20.22
CA ILE A 255 22.32 -17.69 -19.03
C ILE A 255 20.91 -17.25 -18.59
N ARG A 256 20.12 -18.20 -18.08
CA ARG A 256 18.82 -17.93 -17.46
C ARG A 256 18.96 -17.82 -15.94
N LYS A 257 18.49 -16.71 -15.37
CA LYS A 257 18.48 -16.44 -13.92
C LYS A 257 17.08 -16.06 -13.43
N LYS A 258 16.92 -16.04 -12.11
CA LYS A 258 15.69 -15.67 -11.39
C LYS A 258 16.02 -14.69 -10.26
N GLY A 259 15.09 -13.81 -9.90
CA GLY A 259 15.26 -12.86 -8.79
C GLY A 259 14.63 -11.48 -9.03
N THR A 260 14.47 -10.67 -8.00
CA THR A 260 14.01 -9.27 -8.15
C THR A 260 14.99 -8.43 -8.97
N SER A 261 16.28 -8.73 -8.90
CA SER A 261 17.32 -8.13 -9.73
C SER A 261 17.19 -8.46 -11.22
N CYS A 262 16.57 -9.59 -11.57
CA CYS A 262 16.26 -9.95 -12.95
C CYS A 262 14.95 -9.28 -13.45
N ALA A 263 14.04 -8.94 -12.54
CA ALA A 263 12.77 -8.28 -12.85
C ALA A 263 12.92 -6.75 -13.00
N ALA A 264 13.73 -6.11 -12.16
CA ALA A 264 14.02 -4.67 -12.20
C ALA A 264 14.48 -4.11 -13.58
N PRO A 265 15.38 -4.76 -14.34
CA PRO A 265 15.77 -4.28 -15.66
C PRO A 265 14.63 -4.31 -16.68
N ILE A 266 13.60 -5.15 -16.50
CA ILE A 266 12.42 -5.16 -17.38
C ILE A 266 11.61 -3.87 -17.24
N VAL A 267 11.37 -3.44 -16.00
CA VAL A 267 10.71 -2.16 -15.72
C VAL A 267 11.57 -0.99 -16.20
N THR A 268 12.89 -1.09 -16.04
CA THR A 268 13.86 -0.08 -16.52
C THR A 268 13.82 0.09 -18.04
N GLY A 269 13.89 -1.00 -18.80
CA GLY A 269 13.77 -0.97 -20.25
C GLY A 269 12.39 -0.45 -20.69
N THR A 270 11.32 -0.89 -20.03
CA THR A 270 9.95 -0.43 -20.33
C THR A 270 9.82 1.09 -20.12
N ALA A 271 10.31 1.62 -18.99
CA ALA A 271 10.32 3.05 -18.72
C ALA A 271 11.14 3.84 -19.75
N ALA A 272 12.28 3.30 -20.19
CA ALA A 272 13.10 3.93 -21.24
C ALA A 272 12.36 4.01 -22.59
N LEU A 273 11.63 2.96 -22.99
CA LEU A 273 10.77 2.99 -24.18
C LEU A 273 9.65 4.02 -24.05
N LEU A 274 8.97 4.08 -22.90
CA LEU A 274 7.90 5.06 -22.64
C LEU A 274 8.42 6.52 -22.68
N MET A 275 9.61 6.79 -22.13
CA MET A 275 10.27 8.09 -22.25
C MET A 275 10.73 8.41 -23.69
N SER A 276 11.10 7.39 -24.46
CA SER A 276 11.47 7.55 -25.87
C SER A 276 10.27 7.97 -26.72
N LEU A 277 9.08 7.42 -26.44
CA LEU A 277 7.83 7.87 -27.07
C LEU A 277 7.49 9.34 -26.79
N GLN A 278 7.73 9.82 -25.56
CA GLN A 278 7.56 11.24 -25.23
C GLN A 278 8.46 12.12 -26.13
N LEU A 279 9.72 11.73 -26.32
CA LEU A 279 10.65 12.44 -27.22
C LEU A 279 10.26 12.38 -28.70
N GLU A 280 9.72 11.25 -29.18
CA GLU A 280 9.22 11.07 -30.55
C GLU A 280 7.98 11.94 -30.81
N GLN A 281 7.15 12.16 -29.78
CA GLN A 281 6.02 13.09 -29.79
C GLN A 281 6.43 14.56 -29.61
N GLY A 282 7.73 14.87 -29.47
CA GLY A 282 8.24 16.22 -29.28
C GLY A 282 8.08 16.78 -27.86
N LEU A 283 7.71 15.93 -26.89
CA LEU A 283 7.67 16.26 -25.47
C LEU A 283 9.06 16.09 -24.83
N SER A 284 9.23 16.63 -23.63
CA SER A 284 10.39 16.29 -22.78
C SER A 284 10.09 15.00 -22.00
N PRO A 285 11.10 14.17 -21.67
CA PRO A 285 10.88 12.99 -20.82
C PRO A 285 10.36 13.40 -19.45
N ASP A 286 9.32 12.74 -18.94
CA ASP A 286 8.75 12.98 -17.62
C ASP A 286 8.83 11.70 -16.79
N ALA A 287 9.76 11.68 -15.84
CA ALA A 287 10.04 10.54 -14.99
C ALA A 287 8.90 10.23 -14.03
N GLU A 288 8.22 11.25 -13.50
CA GLU A 288 7.14 11.06 -12.55
C GLU A 288 5.85 10.63 -13.26
N ALA A 289 5.57 11.16 -14.45
CA ALA A 289 4.47 10.68 -15.29
C ALA A 289 4.67 9.20 -15.67
N VAL A 290 5.87 8.81 -16.11
CA VAL A 290 6.18 7.40 -16.46
C VAL A 290 6.08 6.49 -15.23
N ARG A 291 6.61 6.92 -14.08
CA ARG A 291 6.48 6.18 -12.81
C ARG A 291 5.01 6.02 -12.40
N ALA A 292 4.24 7.11 -12.42
CA ALA A 292 2.83 7.10 -12.07
C ALA A 292 2.01 6.23 -13.02
N ALA A 293 2.28 6.25 -14.33
CA ALA A 293 1.61 5.39 -15.30
C ALA A 293 1.89 3.90 -15.07
N LEU A 294 3.15 3.52 -14.79
CA LEU A 294 3.53 2.14 -14.47
C LEU A 294 2.88 1.66 -13.15
N ILE A 295 2.76 2.52 -12.15
CA ILE A 295 2.12 2.23 -10.86
C ILE A 295 0.59 2.14 -10.99
N ASN A 296 -0.05 3.15 -11.59
CA ASN A 296 -1.51 3.28 -11.62
C ASN A 296 -2.18 2.32 -12.61
N SER A 297 -1.44 1.77 -13.57
CA SER A 297 -1.94 0.74 -14.50
C SER A 297 -1.72 -0.69 -14.02
N ALA A 298 -0.91 -0.91 -12.97
CA ALA A 298 -0.53 -2.23 -12.50
C ALA A 298 -1.77 -3.09 -12.18
N ILE A 299 -1.77 -4.34 -12.64
CA ILE A 299 -2.92 -5.24 -12.54
C ILE A 299 -2.83 -6.01 -11.21
N PRO A 300 -3.73 -5.80 -10.23
CA PRO A 300 -3.69 -6.54 -8.96
C PRO A 300 -3.83 -8.04 -9.18
N CYS A 301 -3.26 -8.84 -8.28
CA CYS A 301 -3.48 -10.30 -8.29
C CYS A 301 -4.91 -10.65 -7.84
N ASP A 302 -5.54 -11.64 -8.48
CA ASP A 302 -6.81 -12.19 -8.00
C ASP A 302 -6.56 -13.03 -6.72
N PRO A 303 -7.22 -12.74 -5.59
CA PRO A 303 -7.16 -13.55 -4.37
C PRO A 303 -7.61 -15.01 -4.52
N LYS A 304 -8.22 -15.39 -5.65
CA LYS A 304 -8.55 -16.79 -5.99
C LYS A 304 -7.40 -17.53 -6.65
N GLU A 305 -6.45 -16.80 -7.26
CA GLU A 305 -5.29 -17.36 -7.96
C GLU A 305 -4.02 -17.30 -7.10
N VAL A 306 -3.90 -16.29 -6.24
CA VAL A 306 -2.71 -16.06 -5.41
C VAL A 306 -3.08 -16.12 -3.92
N GLU A 307 -2.43 -17.03 -3.19
CA GLU A 307 -2.64 -17.29 -1.75
C GLU A 307 -2.33 -16.07 -0.85
N GLU A 308 -1.34 -15.26 -1.24
CA GLU A 308 -0.86 -14.07 -0.51
C GLU A 308 -0.86 -12.84 -1.47
N PRO A 309 -2.02 -12.24 -1.82
CA PRO A 309 -2.13 -11.19 -2.83
C PRO A 309 -1.30 -9.93 -2.52
N GLU A 310 -1.04 -9.66 -1.25
CA GLU A 310 -0.20 -8.55 -0.77
C GLU A 310 1.27 -8.67 -1.24
N ARG A 311 1.73 -9.88 -1.61
CA ARG A 311 3.03 -10.09 -2.26
C ARG A 311 3.07 -9.50 -3.67
N CYS A 312 1.93 -9.16 -4.26
CA CYS A 312 1.86 -8.53 -5.58
C CYS A 312 2.07 -7.02 -5.58
N LEU A 313 2.32 -6.41 -4.41
CA LEU A 313 2.54 -4.97 -4.27
C LEU A 313 1.31 -4.21 -4.80
N LEU A 314 1.46 -3.28 -5.76
CA LEU A 314 0.33 -2.66 -6.45
C LEU A 314 -0.28 -3.54 -7.56
N GLY A 315 0.50 -4.49 -8.09
CA GLY A 315 0.08 -5.38 -9.17
C GLY A 315 1.20 -5.77 -10.13
N LYS A 316 0.84 -6.59 -11.11
CA LYS A 316 1.67 -7.03 -12.25
C LYS A 316 1.82 -5.88 -13.25
N ILE A 317 3.01 -5.74 -13.85
CA ILE A 317 3.29 -4.73 -14.88
C ILE A 317 2.27 -4.77 -16.03
N ASN A 318 1.72 -3.61 -16.38
CA ASN A 318 0.72 -3.45 -17.42
C ASN A 318 1.21 -2.45 -18.48
N ILE A 319 1.89 -2.96 -19.51
CA ILE A 319 2.52 -2.11 -20.53
C ILE A 319 1.46 -1.35 -21.35
N ALA A 320 0.34 -1.99 -21.68
CA ALA A 320 -0.74 -1.37 -22.44
C ALA A 320 -1.41 -0.24 -21.63
N GLY A 321 -1.76 -0.48 -20.37
CA GLY A 321 -2.34 0.54 -19.50
C GLY A 321 -1.38 1.69 -19.18
N ALA A 322 -0.08 1.42 -19.01
CA ALA A 322 0.92 2.47 -18.82
C ALA A 322 1.08 3.34 -20.07
N TYR A 323 1.05 2.74 -21.27
CA TYR A 323 1.04 3.46 -22.55
C TYR A 323 -0.22 4.32 -22.70
N GLU A 324 -1.40 3.79 -22.38
CA GLU A 324 -2.67 4.51 -22.48
C GLU A 324 -2.74 5.70 -21.51
N LEU A 325 -2.28 5.52 -20.26
CA LEU A 325 -2.20 6.62 -19.28
C LEU A 325 -1.22 7.74 -19.68
N LEU A 326 -0.18 7.43 -20.47
CA LEU A 326 0.80 8.42 -20.92
C LEU A 326 0.42 9.12 -22.22
N THR A 327 -0.23 8.41 -23.14
CA THR A 327 -0.51 8.90 -24.51
C THR A 327 -1.95 9.33 -24.73
N GLY A 328 -2.88 8.87 -23.87
CA GLY A 328 -4.32 9.01 -24.06
C GLY A 328 -4.93 8.06 -25.09
N GLU A 329 -4.12 7.17 -25.70
CA GLU A 329 -4.54 6.27 -26.78
C GLU A 329 -4.25 4.80 -26.39
N PRO A 330 -5.13 3.85 -26.73
CA PRO A 330 -4.90 2.44 -26.44
C PRO A 330 -3.74 1.88 -27.27
N LEU A 331 -2.87 1.09 -26.64
CA LEU A 331 -1.77 0.40 -27.33
C LEU A 331 -2.33 -0.66 -28.29
N LYS A 332 -2.21 -0.41 -29.59
CA LYS A 332 -2.69 -1.33 -30.63
C LYS A 332 -1.80 -2.56 -30.70
N GLU A 333 -2.38 -3.75 -30.48
CA GLU A 333 -1.67 -5.01 -30.69
C GLU A 333 -1.33 -5.20 -32.17
N VAL A 334 -0.16 -5.79 -32.42
CA VAL A 334 0.28 -6.14 -33.78
C VAL A 334 -0.29 -7.52 -34.11
N GLU A 335 -1.30 -7.57 -34.98
CA GLU A 335 -1.77 -8.84 -35.54
C GLU A 335 -0.59 -9.59 -36.20
N LYS A 336 -0.31 -10.80 -35.73
CA LYS A 336 0.67 -11.68 -36.36
C LYS A 336 0.14 -12.09 -37.74
N GLN A 337 0.63 -11.46 -38.81
CA GLN A 337 0.49 -12.00 -40.17
C GLN A 337 1.34 -13.28 -40.30
N GLY A 338 0.77 -14.39 -39.84
CA GLY A 338 1.31 -15.72 -40.08
C GLY A 338 1.15 -16.08 -41.55
N LYS A 339 2.22 -15.88 -42.34
CA LYS A 339 2.40 -16.63 -43.58
C LYS A 339 2.82 -18.05 -43.22
N GLU A 340 1.86 -18.98 -43.20
CA GLU A 340 2.18 -20.39 -43.31
C GLU A 340 2.58 -20.70 -44.76
N GLU A 341 3.89 -20.72 -45.03
CA GLU A 341 4.42 -21.39 -46.21
C GLU A 341 4.53 -22.89 -45.93
N THR A 342 3.41 -23.61 -46.07
CA THR A 342 3.41 -25.07 -46.18
C THR A 342 3.68 -25.48 -47.62
N ALA A 343 4.92 -25.85 -47.90
CA ALA A 343 5.31 -26.40 -49.19
C ALA A 343 4.95 -27.89 -49.29
N GLU A 344 3.90 -28.24 -50.04
CA GLU A 344 3.78 -29.60 -50.58
C GLU A 344 3.09 -29.69 -51.95
N LYS A 345 3.96 -29.89 -52.97
CA LYS A 345 3.81 -30.64 -54.24
C LYS A 345 2.60 -30.45 -55.16
N GLU A 346 2.94 -30.24 -56.42
CA GLU A 346 2.08 -30.14 -57.60
C GLU A 346 1.21 -31.38 -57.88
N ALA A 347 -0.03 -31.16 -58.34
CA ALA A 347 -0.60 -31.81 -59.52
C ALA A 347 -1.95 -31.17 -59.92
N GLY A 348 -2.19 -30.95 -61.22
CA GLY A 348 -3.56 -30.91 -61.78
C GLY A 348 -4.18 -29.54 -62.11
N GLU A 349 -3.79 -29.01 -63.27
CA GLU A 349 -4.53 -28.20 -64.25
C GLU A 349 -6.03 -27.77 -64.06
N GLN A 350 -6.33 -26.63 -64.72
CA GLN A 350 -7.61 -26.18 -65.31
C GLN A 350 -8.64 -25.39 -64.47
N LEU A 351 -8.61 -24.07 -64.71
CA LEU A 351 -9.75 -23.13 -64.71
C LEU A 351 -10.61 -23.32 -66.00
N PRO A 352 -11.82 -22.72 -66.17
CA PRO A 352 -12.69 -22.00 -65.22
C PRO A 352 -14.20 -22.45 -65.30
N VAL A 353 -15.13 -21.62 -64.80
CA VAL A 353 -16.58 -21.52 -65.22
C VAL A 353 -17.66 -22.39 -64.51
N THR A 354 -18.18 -21.85 -63.40
CA THR A 354 -19.61 -21.75 -62.93
C THR A 354 -20.61 -22.92 -62.75
N LEU A 355 -21.41 -22.74 -61.68
CA LEU A 355 -22.86 -23.01 -61.50
C LEU A 355 -23.38 -24.46 -61.30
N VAL A 356 -23.64 -24.82 -60.04
CA VAL A 356 -24.95 -25.42 -59.62
C VAL A 356 -25.32 -24.95 -58.20
N SER A 357 -26.51 -24.35 -58.04
CA SER A 357 -27.23 -24.26 -56.76
C SER A 357 -28.73 -23.98 -57.00
N PRO A 358 -29.59 -24.99 -56.80
CA PRO A 358 -31.02 -24.76 -56.57
C PRO A 358 -31.55 -25.62 -55.40
N GLN A 359 -32.63 -25.29 -54.70
CA GLN A 359 -33.38 -24.03 -54.53
C GLN A 359 -34.13 -24.16 -53.18
N SER A 360 -34.62 -23.06 -52.62
CA SER A 360 -35.46 -23.06 -51.40
C SER A 360 -36.78 -23.82 -51.60
N PRO A 361 -37.59 -23.95 -50.53
CA PRO A 361 -38.80 -23.14 -50.59
C PRO A 361 -39.11 -22.36 -49.30
N VAL A 362 -39.64 -21.16 -49.48
CA VAL A 362 -40.20 -20.29 -48.45
C VAL A 362 -41.71 -20.50 -48.39
N ILE A 363 -42.29 -20.52 -47.19
CA ILE A 363 -43.73 -20.30 -47.01
C ILE A 363 -43.93 -19.00 -46.24
N THR A 364 -44.55 -18.04 -46.92
CA THR A 364 -45.21 -16.88 -46.31
C THR A 364 -46.71 -17.12 -46.39
N ALA A 365 -47.46 -16.81 -45.33
CA ALA A 365 -48.92 -16.74 -45.39
C ALA A 365 -49.37 -15.31 -45.05
N ILE A 366 -50.21 -14.73 -45.91
CA ILE A 366 -50.85 -13.43 -45.72
C ILE A 366 -52.33 -13.58 -46.09
N SER A 367 -53.27 -13.21 -45.20
CA SER A 367 -54.42 -12.33 -45.52
C SER A 367 -55.45 -12.20 -44.37
N ASN A 368 -55.61 -10.96 -43.91
CA ASN A 368 -56.85 -10.19 -43.65
C ASN A 368 -58.16 -10.88 -43.18
N LEU A 369 -58.77 -10.39 -42.08
CA LEU A 369 -59.97 -9.49 -42.09
C LEU A 369 -60.60 -9.25 -40.69
N ASN A 370 -60.99 -8.00 -40.43
CA ASN A 370 -62.18 -7.51 -39.70
C ASN A 370 -62.44 -7.75 -38.17
N ASN A 371 -62.37 -6.63 -37.43
CA ASN A 371 -63.48 -5.91 -36.74
C ASN A 371 -64.34 -6.52 -35.60
N LEU A 372 -64.58 -5.69 -34.56
CA LEU A 372 -65.69 -5.70 -33.56
C LEU A 372 -65.66 -6.86 -32.53
N GLU A 373 -66.13 -6.78 -31.27
CA GLU A 373 -66.66 -5.69 -30.42
C GLU A 373 -66.62 -6.09 -28.91
N ASN A 374 -66.71 -5.11 -28.00
CA ASN A 374 -67.31 -5.11 -26.64
C ASN A 374 -67.17 -6.28 -25.61
N GLY A 375 -66.84 -5.95 -24.34
CA GLY A 375 -67.42 -6.64 -23.16
C GLY A 375 -66.66 -6.67 -21.80
N MET A 376 -66.98 -5.74 -20.87
CA MET A 376 -67.01 -5.87 -19.36
C MET A 376 -65.84 -6.54 -18.59
N ILE A 377 -64.99 -5.87 -17.79
CA ILE A 377 -65.18 -5.21 -16.45
C ILE A 377 -65.94 -6.08 -15.41
N PRO A 378 -65.58 -6.17 -14.08
CA PRO A 378 -64.36 -5.73 -13.33
C PRO A 378 -63.72 -6.80 -12.39
N SER A 379 -62.53 -6.45 -11.81
CA SER A 379 -62.01 -6.74 -10.43
C SER A 379 -60.56 -7.30 -10.39
N ASN A 380 -59.68 -7.01 -9.41
CA ASN A 380 -59.60 -5.91 -8.42
C ASN A 380 -58.17 -5.77 -7.80
N VAL A 381 -57.83 -4.55 -7.37
CA VAL A 381 -57.20 -4.11 -6.07
C VAL A 381 -56.21 -5.07 -5.36
N THR A 382 -54.97 -4.74 -4.94
CA THR A 382 -54.00 -3.60 -5.05
C THR A 382 -52.58 -4.24 -4.84
N GLU A 383 -51.39 -3.62 -5.01
CA GLU A 383 -50.92 -2.27 -4.63
C GLU A 383 -49.60 -1.89 -5.36
N ASN A 384 -49.21 -0.61 -5.35
CA ASN A 384 -48.13 -0.04 -6.18
C ASN A 384 -46.77 0.07 -5.45
N SER A 385 -45.67 -0.02 -6.20
CA SER A 385 -44.71 1.11 -6.30
C SER A 385 -43.66 0.91 -7.42
N THR A 386 -43.69 1.78 -8.42
CA THR A 386 -42.65 1.96 -9.44
C THR A 386 -41.96 3.31 -9.25
N SER A 387 -40.65 3.38 -9.51
CA SER A 387 -39.93 4.64 -9.69
C SER A 387 -39.27 4.65 -11.07
N VAL A 388 -39.48 5.74 -11.81
CA VAL A 388 -39.15 5.88 -13.24
C VAL A 388 -37.88 6.70 -13.41
N THR A 389 -37.02 6.26 -14.33
CA THR A 389 -35.81 6.97 -14.77
C THR A 389 -36.18 8.22 -15.59
N ILE A 390 -35.59 9.37 -15.28
CA ILE A 390 -35.60 10.56 -16.15
C ILE A 390 -34.16 11.02 -16.38
N SER A 391 -33.80 11.16 -17.65
CA SER A 391 -32.53 11.75 -18.10
C SER A 391 -32.80 13.13 -18.69
N GLU A 392 -32.07 14.15 -18.25
CA GLU A 392 -31.94 15.41 -18.99
C GLU A 392 -30.47 15.84 -19.08
N LYS A 393 -30.07 16.28 -20.28
CA LYS A 393 -28.78 16.93 -20.55
C LYS A 393 -29.00 18.44 -20.62
N GLN A 394 -28.21 19.22 -19.89
CA GLN A 394 -27.90 20.61 -20.27
C GLN A 394 -26.41 20.88 -20.07
N GLN A 395 -25.81 21.57 -21.06
CA GLN A 395 -24.46 22.14 -20.97
C GLN A 395 -24.53 23.52 -20.30
N ILE A 396 -23.45 23.95 -19.63
CA ILE A 396 -22.72 25.23 -19.91
C ILE A 396 -21.69 25.55 -18.79
N SER A 397 -20.58 26.17 -19.22
CA SER A 397 -19.58 26.93 -18.44
C SER A 397 -18.52 26.19 -17.61
N ASN A 398 -17.28 26.28 -18.12
CA ASN A 398 -16.04 26.15 -17.35
C ASN A 398 -16.05 27.07 -16.12
N THR A 399 -15.83 26.49 -14.94
CA THR A 399 -15.32 27.23 -13.77
C THR A 399 -14.15 26.45 -13.22
N ILE A 400 -12.97 27.07 -13.16
CA ILE A 400 -11.76 26.45 -12.62
C ILE A 400 -11.95 26.30 -11.11
N VAL A 401 -12.03 25.06 -10.64
CA VAL A 401 -11.99 24.73 -9.21
C VAL A 401 -10.60 24.18 -8.90
N PRO A 402 -9.88 24.64 -7.86
CA PRO A 402 -8.57 24.10 -7.52
C PRO A 402 -8.71 22.61 -7.13
N SER A 403 -8.08 21.73 -7.89
CA SER A 403 -8.07 20.28 -7.65
C SER A 403 -7.13 19.92 -6.50
N ASN A 404 -7.52 20.29 -5.28
CA ASN A 404 -6.93 19.80 -4.04
C ASN A 404 -7.95 18.93 -3.30
N ILE A 405 -7.81 17.61 -3.47
CA ILE A 405 -7.93 16.54 -2.46
C ILE A 405 -7.75 15.23 -3.25
N THR A 406 -6.54 14.67 -3.21
CA THR A 406 -6.34 13.25 -3.51
C THR A 406 -6.88 12.46 -2.33
N PRO A 407 -7.81 11.51 -2.51
CA PRO A 407 -8.26 10.64 -1.42
C PRO A 407 -7.07 9.89 -0.80
N SER A 408 -7.03 9.79 0.53
CA SER A 408 -5.96 9.07 1.25
C SER A 408 -5.94 7.59 0.86
N GLN A 409 -4.74 7.01 0.73
CA GLN A 409 -4.54 5.57 0.51
C GLN A 409 -5.36 4.74 1.52
N ARG A 410 -5.90 3.61 1.06
CA ARG A 410 -6.67 2.69 1.91
C ARG A 410 -5.72 1.89 2.80
N SER A 411 -5.35 2.49 3.93
CA SER A 411 -4.65 1.80 5.02
C SER A 411 -5.59 0.83 5.74
N ASN A 412 -5.09 -0.34 6.15
CA ASN A 412 -5.82 -1.29 6.99
C ASN A 412 -5.82 -0.90 8.48
N LEU A 413 -5.27 0.25 8.84
CA LEU A 413 -5.30 0.76 10.22
C LEU A 413 -6.73 1.18 10.60
N VAL A 414 -7.12 0.86 11.83
CA VAL A 414 -8.38 1.31 12.45
C VAL A 414 -8.07 2.01 13.76
N TYR A 415 -8.67 3.18 13.97
CA TYR A 415 -8.70 3.83 15.28
C TYR A 415 -10.15 4.18 15.60
N VAL A 416 -10.81 3.36 16.42
CA VAL A 416 -12.26 3.40 16.63
C VAL A 416 -12.63 3.82 18.05
N LEU A 417 -13.75 4.52 18.19
CA LEU A 417 -14.37 4.89 19.47
C LEU A 417 -15.68 4.15 19.66
N GLY A 418 -16.04 3.86 20.91
CA GLY A 418 -17.33 3.24 21.22
C GLY A 418 -17.43 2.78 22.67
N THR A 419 -18.18 1.70 22.88
CA THR A 419 -18.23 0.93 24.13
C THR A 419 -17.80 -0.51 23.86
N LEU A 420 -17.13 -1.16 24.80
CA LEU A 420 -16.87 -2.60 24.75
C LEU A 420 -18.15 -3.39 24.99
N GLY A 421 -18.25 -4.52 24.31
CA GLY A 421 -19.19 -5.58 24.63
C GLY A 421 -18.55 -6.95 24.43
N TYR A 422 -19.33 -7.99 24.70
CA TYR A 422 -18.96 -9.37 24.42
C TYR A 422 -20.17 -10.10 23.80
N ASP A 423 -19.87 -11.09 22.97
CA ASP A 423 -20.84 -11.93 22.30
C ASP A 423 -20.37 -13.40 22.32
N PHE A 424 -21.33 -14.33 22.34
CA PHE A 424 -21.05 -15.77 22.41
C PHE A 424 -20.86 -16.40 21.03
N GLY A 425 -21.46 -15.87 19.96
CA GLY A 425 -21.45 -16.44 18.61
C GLY A 425 -22.26 -17.75 18.45
N THR A 426 -22.25 -18.64 19.46
CA THR A 426 -22.94 -19.94 19.46
C THR A 426 -23.56 -20.29 20.80
N GLU A 427 -24.62 -21.09 20.78
CA GLU A 427 -25.30 -21.60 21.97
C GLU A 427 -24.40 -22.44 22.85
N ALA A 428 -23.51 -23.26 22.26
CA ALA A 428 -22.59 -24.11 23.00
C ALA A 428 -21.69 -23.29 23.93
N ARG A 429 -21.14 -22.18 23.43
CA ARG A 429 -20.27 -21.28 24.19
C ARG A 429 -21.04 -20.46 25.22
N ARG A 430 -22.25 -19.99 24.87
CA ARG A 430 -23.17 -19.36 25.85
C ARG A 430 -23.50 -20.32 27.00
N ASP A 431 -23.68 -21.60 26.71
CA ASP A 431 -23.98 -22.61 27.73
C ASP A 431 -22.77 -22.91 28.62
N THR A 432 -21.55 -22.92 28.07
CA THR A 432 -20.30 -23.01 28.87
C THR A 432 -20.26 -21.94 29.96
N PHE A 433 -20.48 -20.66 29.62
CA PHE A 433 -20.52 -19.59 30.64
C PHE A 433 -21.67 -19.78 31.64
N LYS A 434 -22.86 -20.21 31.18
CA LYS A 434 -23.99 -20.51 32.07
C LYS A 434 -23.69 -21.64 33.07
N GLN A 435 -22.82 -22.59 32.74
CA GLN A 435 -22.42 -23.70 33.62
C GLN A 435 -21.25 -23.34 34.55
N LEU A 436 -20.32 -22.49 34.11
CA LEU A 436 -19.11 -22.16 34.86
C LEU A 436 -19.23 -20.93 35.77
N MET A 437 -20.11 -19.98 35.43
CA MET A 437 -20.34 -18.80 36.26
C MET A 437 -21.03 -19.17 37.59
N PRO A 438 -20.62 -18.59 38.73
CA PRO A 438 -21.22 -18.88 40.03
C PRO A 438 -22.66 -18.34 40.13
N THR A 439 -23.47 -18.95 40.99
CA THR A 439 -24.71 -18.33 41.47
C THR A 439 -24.39 -17.08 42.28
N ILE A 440 -25.26 -16.06 42.20
CA ILE A 440 -25.14 -14.84 43.01
C ILE A 440 -26.23 -14.80 44.08
N THR A 441 -25.90 -14.22 45.23
CA THR A 441 -26.85 -14.05 46.34
C THR A 441 -27.15 -12.57 46.54
N ILE A 442 -28.39 -12.17 46.30
CA ILE A 442 -28.89 -10.81 46.55
C ILE A 442 -29.99 -10.92 47.62
N ASP A 443 -29.86 -10.19 48.74
CA ASP A 443 -30.85 -10.16 49.84
C ASP A 443 -31.29 -11.56 50.33
N ASN A 444 -30.34 -12.50 50.46
CA ASN A 444 -30.54 -13.92 50.79
C ASN A 444 -31.31 -14.76 49.75
N LEU A 445 -31.51 -14.25 48.53
CA LEU A 445 -32.04 -15.01 47.39
C LEU A 445 -30.89 -15.46 46.48
N GLU A 446 -30.74 -16.77 46.30
CA GLU A 446 -29.83 -17.34 45.29
C GLU A 446 -30.45 -17.19 43.90
N LEU A 447 -29.73 -16.50 43.00
CA LEU A 447 -30.10 -16.34 41.61
C LEU A 447 -29.17 -17.19 40.72
N PRO A 448 -29.70 -17.82 39.66
CA PRO A 448 -28.89 -18.57 38.71
C PRO A 448 -27.94 -17.63 37.95
N PRO A 449 -26.76 -18.12 37.52
CA PRO A 449 -25.83 -17.34 36.70
C PRO A 449 -26.52 -16.86 35.42
N ASN A 450 -26.44 -15.54 35.19
CA ASN A 450 -26.90 -14.90 33.98
C ASN A 450 -25.70 -14.39 33.17
N PRO A 451 -25.23 -15.11 32.14
CA PRO A 451 -24.08 -14.67 31.35
C PRO A 451 -24.37 -13.40 30.51
N TYR A 452 -25.63 -12.96 30.39
CA TYR A 452 -26.00 -11.68 29.79
C TYR A 452 -25.94 -10.50 30.79
N ASP A 453 -25.79 -10.75 32.09
CA ASP A 453 -25.51 -9.69 33.06
C ASP A 453 -24.01 -9.41 33.06
N ALA A 454 -23.62 -8.26 32.47
CA ALA A 454 -22.22 -7.88 32.32
C ALA A 454 -21.49 -7.76 33.67
N ARG A 455 -22.20 -7.53 34.79
CA ARG A 455 -21.61 -7.50 36.14
C ARG A 455 -21.11 -8.88 36.54
N GLN A 456 -22.00 -9.89 36.48
CA GLN A 456 -21.65 -11.28 36.76
C GLN A 456 -20.54 -11.79 35.83
N MET A 457 -20.56 -11.37 34.55
CA MET A 457 -19.52 -11.72 33.59
C MET A 457 -18.17 -11.10 33.97
N VAL A 458 -18.12 -9.81 34.34
CA VAL A 458 -16.89 -9.14 34.77
C VAL A 458 -16.31 -9.81 36.02
N ASP A 459 -17.13 -10.07 37.04
CA ASP A 459 -16.73 -10.72 38.30
C ASP A 459 -16.14 -12.12 38.02
N TYR A 460 -16.79 -12.89 37.14
CA TYR A 460 -16.30 -14.20 36.71
C TYR A 460 -14.96 -14.11 35.97
N LEU A 461 -14.84 -13.18 35.01
CA LEU A 461 -13.63 -13.01 34.20
C LEU A 461 -12.45 -12.43 34.98
N GLU A 462 -12.67 -11.66 36.05
CA GLU A 462 -11.60 -11.18 36.93
C GLU A 462 -10.86 -12.36 37.58
N SER A 463 -11.61 -13.35 38.08
CA SER A 463 -11.05 -14.57 38.66
C SER A 463 -10.62 -15.62 37.63
N ASN A 464 -11.12 -15.54 36.39
CA ASN A 464 -10.93 -16.54 35.34
C ASN A 464 -10.45 -15.90 34.03
N LEU A 465 -9.41 -15.06 34.08
CA LEU A 465 -8.95 -14.26 32.94
C LEU A 465 -8.67 -15.10 31.68
N SER A 466 -8.30 -16.38 31.81
CA SER A 466 -8.12 -17.29 30.67
C SER A 466 -9.37 -17.54 29.84
N GLU A 467 -10.58 -17.28 30.36
CA GLU A 467 -11.85 -17.42 29.63
C GLU A 467 -12.25 -16.18 28.84
N THR A 468 -11.54 -15.05 29.00
CA THR A 468 -11.73 -13.87 28.13
C THR A 468 -11.53 -14.20 26.65
N LYS A 469 -10.58 -15.10 26.32
CA LYS A 469 -10.33 -15.62 24.95
C LYS A 469 -11.51 -16.44 24.38
N SER A 470 -12.39 -16.90 25.26
CA SER A 470 -13.55 -17.73 24.90
C SER A 470 -14.73 -16.87 24.43
N LEU A 471 -14.68 -15.53 24.58
CA LEU A 471 -15.70 -14.59 24.13
C LEU A 471 -15.31 -13.89 22.82
N ILE A 472 -16.30 -13.48 22.02
CA ILE A 472 -16.11 -12.53 20.93
C ILE A 472 -16.22 -11.13 21.54
N TRP A 473 -15.11 -10.42 21.68
CA TRP A 473 -15.11 -9.03 22.15
C TRP A 473 -15.57 -8.11 21.02
N THR A 474 -16.44 -7.14 21.31
CA THR A 474 -16.94 -6.17 20.32
C THR A 474 -16.62 -4.74 20.69
N VAL A 475 -16.39 -3.89 19.70
CA VAL A 475 -16.58 -2.43 19.82
C VAL A 475 -17.94 -2.10 19.24
N ASN A 476 -18.77 -1.46 20.06
CA ASN A 476 -20.11 -1.03 19.68
C ASN A 476 -20.12 0.49 19.54
N LEU A 477 -20.67 0.98 18.44
CA LEU A 477 -21.01 2.40 18.32
C LEU A 477 -22.45 2.54 18.77
N GLU A 478 -22.62 3.11 19.97
CA GLU A 478 -23.85 3.02 20.76
C GLU A 478 -24.25 1.55 21.02
N LEU A 479 -25.37 1.09 20.47
CA LEU A 479 -25.87 -0.28 20.62
C LEU A 479 -25.52 -1.20 19.44
N THR A 480 -24.79 -0.70 18.43
CA THR A 480 -24.49 -1.45 17.21
C THR A 480 -23.05 -1.97 17.22
N PRO A 481 -22.82 -3.29 17.25
CA PRO A 481 -21.49 -3.86 17.04
C PRO A 481 -20.97 -3.48 15.65
N ILE A 482 -19.81 -2.80 15.60
CA ILE A 482 -19.16 -2.38 14.35
C ILE A 482 -17.88 -3.15 14.07
N TYR A 483 -17.21 -3.65 15.11
CA TYR A 483 -16.02 -4.49 15.01
C TYR A 483 -16.01 -5.58 16.06
N ALA A 484 -15.43 -6.73 15.72
CA ALA A 484 -14.95 -7.70 16.70
C ALA A 484 -13.44 -7.51 16.95
N ILE A 485 -13.02 -7.57 18.20
CA ILE A 485 -11.63 -7.39 18.62
C ILE A 485 -10.96 -8.76 18.76
N LYS A 486 -9.82 -8.95 18.09
CA LYS A 486 -9.00 -10.16 18.18
C LYS A 486 -7.59 -9.80 18.68
N PRO A 487 -7.32 -9.97 19.99
CA PRO A 487 -5.97 -9.89 20.54
C PRO A 487 -5.04 -10.93 19.89
N VAL A 488 -3.84 -10.52 19.47
CA VAL A 488 -2.86 -11.38 18.79
C VAL A 488 -1.42 -11.06 19.23
N GLY A 489 -0.51 -12.01 19.04
CA GLY A 489 0.91 -11.86 19.36
C GLY A 489 1.22 -12.00 20.86
N ALA A 490 2.43 -11.62 21.25
CA ALA A 490 2.95 -11.84 22.60
C ALA A 490 2.12 -11.13 23.71
N PHE A 491 1.53 -9.97 23.41
CA PHE A 491 0.77 -9.16 24.37
C PHE A 491 -0.73 -9.49 24.43
N ALA A 492 -1.16 -10.65 23.90
CA ALA A 492 -2.58 -10.98 23.80
C ALA A 492 -3.27 -11.06 25.18
N ALA A 493 -2.58 -11.59 26.20
CA ALA A 493 -3.13 -11.74 27.55
C ALA A 493 -3.37 -10.38 28.22
N GLU A 494 -2.42 -9.45 28.08
CA GLU A 494 -2.48 -8.09 28.59
C GLU A 494 -3.61 -7.29 27.91
N ILE A 495 -3.83 -7.51 26.61
CA ILE A 495 -4.94 -6.87 25.89
C ILE A 495 -6.29 -7.39 26.40
N TYR A 496 -6.44 -8.71 26.63
CA TYR A 496 -7.65 -9.26 27.25
C TYR A 496 -7.87 -8.69 28.66
N GLN A 497 -6.80 -8.54 29.45
CA GLN A 497 -6.85 -7.91 30.77
C GLN A 497 -7.34 -6.45 30.69
N VAL A 498 -6.79 -5.66 29.77
CA VAL A 498 -7.22 -4.28 29.53
C VAL A 498 -8.68 -4.20 29.07
N MET A 499 -9.15 -5.11 28.22
CA MET A 499 -10.56 -5.16 27.82
C MET A 499 -11.49 -5.54 28.98
N GLN A 500 -11.08 -6.46 29.85
CA GLN A 500 -11.84 -6.81 31.05
C GLN A 500 -11.93 -5.62 32.02
N TYR A 501 -10.83 -4.90 32.28
CA TYR A 501 -10.86 -3.68 33.11
C TYR A 501 -11.73 -2.57 32.52
N MET A 502 -11.71 -2.38 31.20
CA MET A 502 -12.58 -1.39 30.54
C MET A 502 -14.06 -1.78 30.61
N LEU A 503 -14.39 -3.07 30.44
CA LEU A 503 -15.75 -3.56 30.60
C LEU A 503 -16.23 -3.44 32.05
N ALA A 504 -15.34 -3.67 33.03
CA ALA A 504 -15.60 -3.44 34.45
C ALA A 504 -15.92 -1.97 34.75
N GLY A 505 -15.15 -1.03 34.17
CA GLY A 505 -15.45 0.39 34.30
C GLY A 505 -16.80 0.81 33.70
N GLN A 506 -17.24 0.17 32.61
CA GLN A 506 -18.51 0.49 31.94
C GLN A 506 -19.77 0.05 32.70
N ILE A 507 -19.67 -0.90 33.63
CA ILE A 507 -20.80 -1.42 34.42
C ILE A 507 -20.97 -0.73 35.77
N LEU A 508 -20.03 0.14 36.16
CA LEU A 508 -20.12 0.95 37.36
C LEU A 508 -21.24 2.01 37.25
N PRO A 509 -21.75 2.54 38.37
CA PRO A 509 -22.64 3.69 38.35
C PRO A 509 -22.00 4.90 37.66
N GLU A 510 -22.78 5.71 36.94
CA GLU A 510 -22.27 6.92 36.25
C GLU A 510 -21.61 7.95 37.21
N ALA A 511 -21.93 7.90 38.50
CA ALA A 511 -21.34 8.75 39.55
C ALA A 511 -20.04 8.20 40.15
N ASP A 512 -19.57 7.03 39.72
CA ASP A 512 -18.35 6.40 40.22
C ASP A 512 -17.09 7.08 39.61
N GLU A 513 -15.99 7.13 40.39
CA GLU A 513 -14.72 7.69 39.92
C GLU A 513 -14.04 6.80 38.89
N ASP A 514 -14.29 5.49 38.93
CA ASP A 514 -13.74 4.51 37.99
C ASP A 514 -14.64 4.26 36.77
N TYR A 515 -15.80 4.93 36.68
CA TYR A 515 -16.74 4.79 35.57
C TYR A 515 -16.11 5.11 34.21
N VAL A 516 -16.13 4.14 33.30
CA VAL A 516 -15.65 4.26 31.92
C VAL A 516 -16.85 4.48 31.00
N GLU A 517 -17.03 5.69 30.48
CA GLU A 517 -18.16 5.99 29.61
C GLU A 517 -17.92 5.49 28.16
N ARG A 518 -16.67 5.59 27.69
CA ARG A 518 -16.25 5.28 26.31
C ARG A 518 -14.88 4.63 26.28
N VAL A 519 -14.57 3.92 25.20
CA VAL A 519 -13.23 3.41 24.89
C VAL A 519 -12.71 3.90 23.56
N SER A 520 -11.39 3.97 23.42
CA SER A 520 -10.70 4.09 22.13
C SER A 520 -9.85 2.85 21.87
N ILE A 521 -9.99 2.23 20.69
CA ILE A 521 -9.32 0.97 20.34
C ILE A 521 -8.52 1.14 19.02
N PRO A 522 -7.17 1.10 19.08
CA PRO A 522 -6.30 1.04 17.91
C PRO A 522 -6.13 -0.41 17.43
N GLY A 523 -6.35 -0.67 16.14
CA GLY A 523 -6.32 -2.02 15.57
C GLY A 523 -5.92 -2.05 14.10
N MET A 524 -5.79 -3.25 13.54
CA MET A 524 -5.62 -3.49 12.11
C MET A 524 -6.82 -4.28 11.60
N LEU A 525 -7.56 -3.71 10.65
CA LEU A 525 -8.64 -4.37 9.94
C LEU A 525 -8.08 -5.60 9.21
N THR A 526 -8.83 -6.69 9.24
CA THR A 526 -8.54 -7.89 8.45
C THR A 526 -9.73 -8.26 7.58
N GLU A 527 -9.51 -9.18 6.66
CA GLU A 527 -10.59 -9.82 5.89
C GLU A 527 -11.36 -10.86 6.72
N GLU A 528 -10.90 -11.16 7.94
CA GLU A 528 -11.65 -12.03 8.85
C GLU A 528 -12.94 -11.31 9.28
N THR A 529 -14.05 -12.03 9.20
CA THR A 529 -15.33 -11.61 9.78
C THR A 529 -15.77 -12.64 10.80
N VAL A 530 -16.58 -12.23 11.77
CA VAL A 530 -17.20 -13.14 12.73
C VAL A 530 -18.70 -12.95 12.75
N ARG A 531 -19.44 -14.06 12.83
CA ARG A 531 -20.88 -14.06 13.06
C ARG A 531 -21.13 -14.00 14.56
N LEU A 532 -21.86 -12.98 14.99
CA LEU A 532 -22.35 -12.80 16.35
C LEU A 532 -23.56 -13.70 16.62
N PHE A 533 -23.94 -13.85 17.89
CA PHE A 533 -25.09 -14.66 18.31
C PHE A 533 -26.42 -14.18 17.69
N SER A 534 -26.52 -12.89 17.38
CA SER A 534 -27.65 -12.29 16.64
C SER A 534 -27.75 -12.70 15.17
N GLY A 535 -26.74 -13.38 14.62
CA GLY A 535 -26.57 -13.64 13.19
C GLY A 535 -25.91 -12.51 12.41
N GLN A 536 -25.72 -11.32 13.01
CA GLN A 536 -24.97 -10.22 12.41
C GLN A 536 -23.52 -10.65 12.12
N ILE A 537 -22.99 -10.26 10.97
CA ILE A 537 -21.58 -10.48 10.61
C ILE A 537 -20.84 -9.15 10.77
N VAL A 538 -19.76 -9.14 11.54
CA VAL A 538 -18.91 -7.95 11.75
C VAL A 538 -17.45 -8.22 11.36
N PRO A 539 -16.74 -7.21 10.83
CA PRO A 539 -15.31 -7.32 10.54
C PRO A 539 -14.46 -7.42 11.82
N VAL A 540 -13.33 -8.11 11.72
CA VAL A 540 -12.39 -8.30 12.83
C VAL A 540 -11.24 -7.28 12.75
N ILE A 541 -10.92 -6.65 13.87
CA ILE A 541 -9.69 -5.89 14.06
C ILE A 541 -8.71 -6.67 14.92
N LYS A 542 -7.47 -6.84 14.42
CA LYS A 542 -6.35 -7.42 15.17
C LYS A 542 -5.70 -6.34 16.03
N VAL A 543 -5.55 -6.62 17.32
CA VAL A 543 -4.86 -5.75 18.29
C VAL A 543 -3.66 -6.52 18.84
N ASN A 544 -2.45 -5.94 18.78
CA ASN A 544 -1.21 -6.63 19.20
C ASN A 544 -0.43 -5.92 20.31
N SER A 545 -0.95 -4.81 20.84
CA SER A 545 -0.37 -4.09 21.97
C SER A 545 -1.49 -3.32 22.68
N PRO A 546 -1.47 -3.21 24.03
CA PRO A 546 -2.43 -2.39 24.77
C PRO A 546 -2.21 -0.87 24.59
N ARG A 547 -1.11 -0.45 23.94
CA ARG A 547 -0.80 0.99 23.73
C ARG A 547 -1.85 1.68 22.86
N GLY A 548 -2.37 2.80 23.37
CA GLY A 548 -3.43 3.58 22.72
C GLY A 548 -4.85 3.09 23.01
N MET A 549 -5.00 1.98 23.74
CA MET A 549 -6.28 1.61 24.34
C MET A 549 -6.53 2.48 25.58
N TYR A 550 -7.59 3.28 25.56
CA TYR A 550 -7.97 4.14 26.69
C TYR A 550 -9.44 3.97 27.05
N GLY A 551 -9.74 3.93 28.34
CA GLY A 551 -11.09 4.07 28.89
C GLY A 551 -11.28 5.50 29.39
N TRP A 552 -12.36 6.16 28.98
CA TRP A 552 -12.59 7.58 29.24
C TRP A 552 -13.43 7.75 30.51
N LYS A 553 -12.79 8.24 31.57
CA LYS A 553 -13.42 8.56 32.87
C LYS A 553 -13.79 10.04 32.91
N VAL A 554 -15.01 10.34 32.49
CA VAL A 554 -15.44 11.71 32.18
C VAL A 554 -15.51 12.59 33.44
N ASN A 555 -15.99 12.05 34.56
CA ASN A 555 -16.06 12.76 35.85
C ASN A 555 -14.66 13.19 36.32
N THR A 556 -13.72 12.25 36.39
CA THR A 556 -12.33 12.49 36.83
C THR A 556 -11.63 13.56 35.99
N LEU A 557 -11.87 13.57 34.68
CA LEU A 557 -11.31 14.58 33.76
C LEU A 557 -11.93 15.97 33.98
N ILE A 558 -13.23 16.05 34.24
CA ILE A 558 -13.91 17.32 34.54
C ILE A 558 -13.45 17.88 35.88
N GLU A 559 -13.33 17.04 36.92
CA GLU A 559 -12.87 17.47 38.24
C GLU A 559 -11.42 17.95 38.22
N SER A 560 -10.53 17.23 37.52
CA SER A 560 -9.16 17.67 37.29
C SER A 560 -9.09 19.02 36.55
N ALA A 561 -9.97 19.23 35.57
CA ALA A 561 -10.05 20.47 34.81
C ALA A 561 -10.58 21.66 35.64
N ILE A 562 -11.57 21.43 36.51
CA ILE A 562 -12.10 22.42 37.46
C ILE A 562 -11.01 22.84 38.44
N GLU A 563 -10.32 21.87 39.05
CA GLU A 563 -9.25 22.15 40.03
C GLU A 563 -8.09 22.95 39.40
N THR A 564 -7.75 22.65 38.14
CA THR A 564 -6.72 23.37 37.38
C THR A 564 -7.08 24.84 37.15
N VAL A 565 -8.35 25.19 36.98
CA VAL A 565 -8.77 26.60 36.85
C VAL A 565 -8.88 27.29 38.21
N ARG A 566 -9.29 26.55 39.26
CA ARG A 566 -9.50 27.09 40.61
C ARG A 566 -8.23 27.67 41.23
N THR A 567 -7.06 27.14 40.85
CA THR A 567 -5.75 27.66 41.27
C THR A 567 -5.33 28.94 40.54
N GLU A 568 -5.94 29.26 39.39
CA GLU A 568 -5.63 30.44 38.58
C GLU A 568 -6.67 31.57 38.73
N HIS A 569 -7.94 31.25 38.98
CA HIS A 569 -9.06 32.20 39.03
C HIS A 569 -10.09 31.80 40.10
N GLU A 570 -10.74 32.78 40.74
CA GLU A 570 -11.95 32.54 41.54
C GLU A 570 -13.11 32.11 40.62
N ILE A 571 -13.47 30.82 40.66
CA ILE A 571 -14.58 30.27 39.87
C ILE A 571 -15.91 30.66 40.53
N ALA A 572 -16.63 31.62 39.94
CA ALA A 572 -17.90 32.11 40.47
C ALA A 572 -19.09 31.11 40.36
N ASP A 573 -19.01 30.12 39.46
CA ASP A 573 -20.06 29.09 39.29
C ASP A 573 -19.45 27.76 38.77
N GLU A 574 -19.05 26.90 39.71
CA GLU A 574 -18.54 25.56 39.40
C GLU A 574 -19.59 24.69 38.69
N ALA A 575 -20.87 24.82 39.05
CA ALA A 575 -21.94 24.01 38.46
C ALA A 575 -22.18 24.37 36.98
N ARG A 576 -22.03 25.65 36.60
CA ARG A 576 -21.98 26.08 35.20
C ARG A 576 -20.76 25.52 34.49
N MET A 577 -19.56 25.64 35.07
CA MET A 577 -18.34 25.08 34.47
C MET A 577 -18.46 23.57 34.23
N ARG A 578 -18.91 22.80 35.23
CA ARG A 578 -19.12 21.35 35.15
C ARG A 578 -20.05 21.01 33.98
N ARG A 579 -21.24 21.65 33.89
CA ARG A 579 -22.19 21.48 32.77
C ARG A 579 -21.57 21.81 31.40
N SER A 580 -20.84 22.91 31.29
CA SER A 580 -20.22 23.32 30.03
C SER A 580 -19.07 22.39 29.61
N LEU A 581 -18.28 21.86 30.55
CA LEU A 581 -17.25 20.84 30.28
C LEU A 581 -17.87 19.49 29.87
N THR A 582 -18.92 19.02 30.56
CA THR A 582 -19.68 17.82 30.15
C THR A 582 -20.26 18.00 28.74
N SER A 583 -20.89 19.15 28.47
CA SER A 583 -21.47 19.45 27.15
C SER A 583 -20.40 19.49 26.05
N PHE A 584 -19.25 20.10 26.31
CA PHE A 584 -18.09 20.11 25.41
C PHE A 584 -17.59 18.68 25.12
N LEU A 585 -17.31 17.89 26.15
CA LEU A 585 -16.79 16.53 26.01
C LEU A 585 -17.75 15.60 25.26
N ASN A 586 -19.04 15.66 25.60
CA ASN A 586 -20.07 14.94 24.87
C ASN A 586 -20.12 15.38 23.42
N ARG A 587 -20.20 16.69 23.15
CA ARG A 587 -20.25 17.18 21.76
C ARG A 587 -19.01 16.80 20.95
N ILE A 588 -17.81 16.84 21.55
CA ILE A 588 -16.58 16.35 20.92
C ILE A 588 -16.70 14.87 20.53
N TYR A 589 -17.26 14.01 21.39
CA TYR A 589 -17.50 12.61 21.05
C TYR A 589 -18.55 12.46 19.93
N TYR A 590 -19.73 13.09 20.08
CA TYR A 590 -20.84 12.94 19.14
C TYR A 590 -20.58 13.55 17.75
N ASP A 591 -19.88 14.69 17.67
CA ASP A 591 -19.54 15.38 16.41
C ASP A 591 -18.40 14.67 15.64
N LEU A 592 -17.53 13.90 16.31
CA LEU A 592 -16.30 13.33 15.71
C LEU A 592 -16.31 11.82 15.52
N ARG A 593 -17.07 11.06 16.34
CA ARG A 593 -17.10 9.59 16.28
C ARG A 593 -17.47 9.06 14.89
N ASN A 594 -16.72 8.08 14.43
CA ASN A 594 -16.91 7.44 13.13
C ASN A 594 -16.28 6.03 13.13
N VAL A 595 -16.38 5.30 12.00
CA VAL A 595 -15.86 3.93 11.88
C VAL A 595 -14.32 3.81 11.91
N GLY A 596 -13.59 4.93 11.76
CA GLY A 596 -12.17 4.99 12.06
C GLY A 596 -11.25 4.28 11.08
N GLN A 597 -11.66 4.08 9.82
CA GLN A 597 -10.86 3.37 8.81
C GLN A 597 -9.93 4.31 8.02
N ILE A 598 -10.49 5.32 7.35
CA ILE A 598 -9.69 6.25 6.52
C ILE A 598 -8.89 7.22 7.38
N ALA A 599 -7.82 7.82 6.83
CA ALA A 599 -6.90 8.67 7.58
C ALA A 599 -7.61 9.83 8.31
N ARG A 600 -8.52 10.52 7.61
CA ARG A 600 -9.33 11.60 8.19
C ARG A 600 -10.19 11.13 9.37
N ASP A 601 -10.76 9.94 9.25
CA ASP A 601 -11.66 9.33 10.23
C ASP A 601 -10.90 8.89 11.50
N ARG A 602 -9.71 8.29 11.32
CA ARG A 602 -8.74 8.05 12.41
C ARG A 602 -8.35 9.34 13.11
N ALA A 603 -8.13 10.42 12.35
CA ALA A 603 -7.73 11.71 12.90
C ALA A 603 -8.87 12.37 13.70
N LEU A 604 -10.12 12.27 13.24
CA LEU A 604 -11.30 12.72 13.97
C LEU A 604 -11.51 11.93 15.27
N ASN A 605 -11.44 10.60 15.21
CA ASN A 605 -11.58 9.73 16.38
C ASN A 605 -10.45 9.97 17.40
N PHE A 606 -9.20 10.07 16.96
CA PHE A 606 -8.08 10.39 17.85
C PHE A 606 -8.13 11.83 18.36
N ALA A 607 -8.69 12.78 17.60
CA ALA A 607 -8.90 14.14 18.08
C ALA A 607 -9.87 14.21 19.24
N ALA A 608 -10.90 13.36 19.27
CA ALA A 608 -11.74 13.21 20.45
C ALA A 608 -10.91 12.66 21.62
N THR A 609 -10.16 11.55 21.45
CA THR A 609 -9.26 11.03 22.50
C THR A 609 -8.32 12.11 23.04
N ASN A 610 -7.63 12.84 22.15
CA ASN A 610 -6.69 13.89 22.50
C ASN A 610 -7.38 15.07 23.19
N ALA A 611 -8.60 15.43 22.79
CA ALA A 611 -9.38 16.46 23.48
C ALA A 611 -9.78 16.03 24.90
N PHE A 612 -10.12 14.74 25.12
CA PHE A 612 -10.34 14.17 26.45
C PHE A 612 -9.05 14.10 27.29
N GLN A 613 -7.89 13.82 26.69
CA GLN A 613 -6.61 13.88 27.42
C GLN A 613 -6.13 15.32 27.70
N ALA A 614 -6.56 16.30 26.90
CA ALA A 614 -6.13 17.70 26.97
C ALA A 614 -7.18 18.65 27.56
N VAL A 615 -8.21 18.18 28.28
CA VAL A 615 -9.33 19.01 28.81
C VAL A 615 -8.83 20.24 29.59
N GLN A 616 -7.76 20.08 30.39
CA GLN A 616 -7.10 21.17 31.12
C GLN A 616 -6.63 22.34 30.22
N THR A 617 -6.36 22.10 28.94
CA THR A 617 -5.98 23.15 27.97
C THR A 617 -7.18 24.01 27.55
N PHE A 618 -8.38 23.44 27.56
CA PHE A 618 -9.61 24.12 27.12
C PHE A 618 -10.43 24.68 28.29
N SER A 619 -10.16 24.20 29.52
CA SER A 619 -10.89 24.61 30.73
C SER A 619 -10.88 26.12 30.96
N GLN A 620 -9.77 26.83 30.68
CA GLN A 620 -9.70 28.29 30.73
C GLN A 620 -10.70 28.98 29.78
N ALA A 621 -10.93 28.45 28.57
CA ALA A 621 -11.91 29.04 27.64
C ALA A 621 -13.35 28.82 28.13
N VAL A 622 -13.63 27.64 28.67
CA VAL A 622 -14.93 27.31 29.28
C VAL A 622 -15.19 28.13 30.55
N ALA A 623 -14.16 28.34 31.38
CA ALA A 623 -14.18 29.23 32.55
C ALA A 623 -14.53 30.67 32.19
N MET A 624 -14.03 31.12 31.04
CA MET A 624 -14.33 32.43 30.48
C MET A 624 -15.74 32.56 29.88
N GLY A 625 -16.59 31.54 30.02
CA GLY A 625 -17.96 31.51 29.48
C GLY A 625 -18.04 31.15 27.99
N MET A 626 -16.95 30.67 27.39
CA MET A 626 -16.93 30.33 25.95
C MET A 626 -17.38 28.88 25.71
N GLU A 627 -18.13 28.68 24.63
CA GLU A 627 -18.63 27.38 24.19
C GLU A 627 -18.01 26.98 22.85
N LEU A 628 -18.02 25.68 22.54
CA LEU A 628 -17.53 25.17 21.25
C LEU A 628 -18.44 25.65 20.11
N HIS A 629 -17.89 26.41 19.17
CA HIS A 629 -18.56 26.87 17.96
C HIS A 629 -18.54 25.77 16.88
N SER A 630 -17.33 25.39 16.47
CA SER A 630 -17.10 24.47 15.35
C SER A 630 -15.78 23.72 15.50
N ILE A 631 -15.72 22.55 14.88
CA ILE A 631 -14.53 21.72 14.75
C ILE A 631 -14.16 21.68 13.27
N GLU A 632 -12.93 22.08 12.94
CA GLU A 632 -12.40 22.03 11.57
C GLU A 632 -11.21 21.08 11.54
N VAL A 633 -11.17 20.21 10.52
CA VAL A 633 -10.09 19.24 10.32
C VAL A 633 -9.60 19.34 8.88
N GLU A 634 -8.33 19.69 8.74
CA GLU A 634 -7.64 19.87 7.46
C GLU A 634 -6.34 19.07 7.45
N LYS A 635 -5.82 18.71 6.27
CA LYS A 635 -4.53 18.02 6.18
C LYS A 635 -3.42 18.99 6.61
N SER A 636 -2.57 18.56 7.53
CA SER A 636 -1.55 19.44 8.10
C SER A 636 -0.38 19.66 7.13
N PRO A 637 0.13 20.90 6.98
CA PRO A 637 1.44 21.13 6.39
C PRO A 637 2.58 20.82 7.37
N PHE A 638 2.29 20.65 8.66
CA PHE A 638 3.27 20.34 9.70
C PHE A 638 3.48 18.82 9.81
N CYS A 639 3.95 18.23 8.71
CA CYS A 639 4.19 16.80 8.58
C CYS A 639 5.63 16.47 8.24
N ARG A 640 6.11 15.33 8.76
CA ARG A 640 7.29 14.65 8.21
C ARG A 640 6.86 13.86 6.97
N TYR A 641 7.79 13.61 6.05
CA TYR A 641 7.52 12.71 4.93
C TYR A 641 7.18 11.30 5.45
N GLY A 642 6.13 10.69 4.89
CA GLY A 642 5.55 9.43 5.37
C GLY A 642 4.51 9.56 6.51
N SER A 643 4.37 10.73 7.14
CA SER A 643 3.30 10.98 8.14
C SER A 643 1.95 11.26 7.47
N GLU A 644 0.86 10.84 8.10
CA GLU A 644 -0.52 11.20 7.72
C GLU A 644 -1.07 12.18 8.76
N CYS A 645 -0.57 13.42 8.76
CA CYS A 645 -1.00 14.40 9.77
C CYS A 645 -2.11 15.37 9.35
N TRP A 646 -2.92 15.71 10.35
CA TRP A 646 -4.13 16.51 10.26
C TRP A 646 -4.10 17.60 11.33
N ASP A 647 -4.35 18.84 10.93
CA ASP A 647 -4.55 19.96 11.84
C ASP A 647 -6.02 19.97 12.26
N VAL A 648 -6.27 19.82 13.56
CA VAL A 648 -7.61 19.89 14.15
C VAL A 648 -7.74 21.20 14.91
N LYS A 649 -8.72 22.01 14.52
CA LYS A 649 -9.01 23.34 15.05
C LYS A 649 -10.33 23.33 15.80
N LEU A 650 -10.28 23.48 17.12
CA LEU A 650 -11.45 23.70 17.97
C LEU A 650 -11.66 25.21 18.11
N LYS A 651 -12.76 25.73 17.57
CA LYS A 651 -13.11 27.15 17.66
C LYS A 651 -14.14 27.35 18.77
N PHE A 652 -13.84 28.22 19.73
CA PHE A 652 -14.72 28.62 20.81
C PHE A 652 -15.25 30.04 20.58
N PHE A 653 -16.48 30.30 21.00
CA PHE A 653 -17.12 31.60 20.94
C PHE A 653 -17.83 31.91 22.26
N ASP A 654 -18.10 33.19 22.53
CA ASP A 654 -18.88 33.63 23.67
C ASP A 654 -20.34 33.83 23.22
N PRO A 655 -21.31 33.05 23.74
CA PRO A 655 -22.71 33.15 23.34
C PRO A 655 -23.41 34.37 23.95
N GLU A 656 -22.93 34.92 25.07
CA GLU A 656 -23.50 36.09 25.74
C GLU A 656 -22.92 37.40 25.16
N ASN A 657 -21.66 37.39 24.70
CA ASN A 657 -20.99 38.53 24.11
C ASN A 657 -20.49 38.27 22.69
N GLY A 658 -21.40 38.45 21.72
CA GLY A 658 -21.09 38.34 20.30
C GLY A 658 -20.11 39.38 19.73
N LEU A 659 -19.57 40.32 20.52
CA LEU A 659 -18.47 41.20 20.10
C LEU A 659 -17.08 40.66 20.51
N ARG A 660 -17.04 39.64 21.37
CA ARG A 660 -15.79 39.02 21.82
C ARG A 660 -15.16 38.19 20.70
N ALA A 661 -13.83 38.25 20.59
CA ALA A 661 -13.08 37.47 19.63
C ALA A 661 -13.24 35.96 19.89
N LYS A 662 -13.31 35.16 18.82
CA LYS A 662 -13.33 33.69 18.92
C LYS A 662 -11.94 33.21 19.36
N ARG A 663 -11.87 32.18 20.21
CA ARG A 663 -10.59 31.55 20.59
C ARG A 663 -10.44 30.24 19.84
N VAL A 664 -9.33 30.08 19.14
CA VAL A 664 -9.02 28.87 18.35
C VAL A 664 -7.92 28.11 19.06
N PHE A 665 -8.13 26.82 19.26
CA PHE A 665 -7.10 25.87 19.67
C PHE A 665 -6.79 24.95 18.50
N ARG A 666 -5.52 24.73 18.21
CA ARG A 666 -5.06 23.81 17.17
C ARG A 666 -4.04 22.83 17.71
N PHE A 667 -4.25 21.56 17.43
CA PHE A 667 -3.26 20.50 17.56
C PHE A 667 -3.13 19.75 16.24
N THR A 668 -1.93 19.23 15.98
CA THR A 668 -1.62 18.42 14.80
C THR A 668 -1.56 16.96 15.24
N ILE A 669 -2.23 16.05 14.54
CA ILE A 669 -2.27 14.62 14.84
C ILE A 669 -1.72 13.86 13.65
N ASP A 670 -0.73 12.98 13.85
CA ASP A 670 -0.26 12.02 12.85
C ASP A 670 -0.96 10.67 13.05
N VAL A 671 -1.64 10.17 12.01
CA VAL A 671 -2.34 8.87 11.99
C VAL A 671 -1.66 7.81 11.12
N SER A 672 -0.40 8.01 10.73
CA SER A 672 0.36 7.06 9.89
C SER A 672 0.61 5.70 10.57
N ASP A 673 0.74 5.68 11.90
CA ASP A 673 0.87 4.46 12.71
C ASP A 673 -0.49 4.08 13.35
N ARG A 674 -0.62 2.81 13.76
CA ARG A 674 -1.81 2.24 14.40
C ARG A 674 -2.20 2.96 15.69
N THR A 675 -1.22 3.46 16.44
CA THR A 675 -1.44 4.33 17.58
C THR A 675 -1.10 5.76 17.14
N PRO A 676 -2.09 6.61 16.83
CA PRO A 676 -1.82 7.98 16.39
C PRO A 676 -1.14 8.79 17.50
N VAL A 677 -0.47 9.88 17.10
CA VAL A 677 0.29 10.74 18.01
C VAL A 677 0.01 12.22 17.76
N THR A 678 -0.03 13.00 18.85
CA THR A 678 -0.12 14.46 18.79
C THR A 678 1.28 15.05 18.57
N LEU A 679 1.43 15.88 17.53
CA LEU A 679 2.69 16.52 17.16
C LEU A 679 2.81 17.92 17.78
N GLY A 680 3.66 18.03 18.80
CA GLY A 680 3.94 19.29 19.49
C GLY A 680 2.82 19.73 20.45
N GLU A 681 2.95 20.95 20.96
CA GLU A 681 2.00 21.53 21.91
C GLU A 681 0.75 22.09 21.22
N VAL A 682 -0.38 22.07 21.94
CA VAL A 682 -1.61 22.75 21.52
C VAL A 682 -1.33 24.25 21.36
N ARG A 683 -1.55 24.80 20.17
CA ARG A 683 -1.45 26.24 19.91
C ARG A 683 -2.80 26.90 20.13
N SER A 684 -2.84 28.06 20.80
CA SER A 684 -4.08 28.84 20.94
C SER A 684 -3.88 30.29 20.52
N TRP A 685 -4.89 30.88 19.87
CA TRP A 685 -4.91 32.30 19.49
C TRP A 685 -6.34 32.83 19.40
N ALA A 686 -6.49 34.16 19.43
CA ALA A 686 -7.76 34.83 19.18
C ALA A 686 -7.92 35.17 17.69
N VAL A 687 -9.15 35.07 17.18
CA VAL A 687 -9.50 35.41 15.79
C VAL A 687 -10.63 36.44 15.82
N SER A 688 -10.49 37.49 15.00
CA SER A 688 -11.54 38.47 14.76
C SER A 688 -12.82 37.81 14.25
N LYS A 689 -13.95 38.47 14.48
CA LYS A 689 -15.28 37.98 14.13
C LYS A 689 -15.46 37.72 12.64
#